data_AF-B9WEZ4-F1
#
_entry.id   AF-B9WEZ4-F1
#
_cell.length_a   1.000
_cell.length_b   1.000
_cell.length_c   1.000
_cell.angle_alpha   90.00
_cell.angle_beta   90.00
_cell.angle_gamma   90.00
#
_symmetry.space_group_name_H-M   'P 1'
#
loop_
_entity.id
_entity.type
_entity.pdbx_description
1 polymer ?
#
loop_
_entity_poly.entity_id
_entity_poly.type
_entity_poly.pdbx_seq_one_letter_code
_entity_poly.pdbx_strand_id
1 'polypeptide(L)'
;MVEDSGAENIEGNDKHIEDVDSLSNVSISEPTKVPISESSRETTPESIPTNDQSSTKPKKRLTLQERLAQAAKGKKKASSDSSSTPTSLSRTTSNEKPDLDLQKEIDRLKMENSELTKKLHHKSNFDKERNDLLAKIASKDETIEQLRKEGEALSLKELKLNESIKKLKLANQDLEENIRDYSVKSEESSMKLEELADFLKTHKFKTIDEVVSKYEEVVNELAATKASLEKSQAWETKYNELAVSHEEAVMAKKDLLKESNEVKIELNMLKRQHKLEIESKNATIKELKSQMSASKQSFAQEISRLEEKIETLRLENESNETVSENVNEDGKVDFDEFSKLSEAHRILQKQYLSSQENWKAIESNLSLKIDNLSSSVESLKKSKIKLTQDLAKVNSSMHLQTKELEKLEQDKIKLQQEKAELQLNVELKENEILEINEKFEKFKGIYNQERAALNSKIQSLNEKIKEEKRPERLNLNRDNSVSSGFSWDNEIKLGESSTTPAMNRDFSAFLDRNISSSSFTEIGDEIYDREQYSFSGQLAPPVGGGVPASSHSNNIQLVNKMSSSIRRLEIELNTLKDEYSKISAEKERVEQELLESLKLTDEVKSLHTELDSLKSIIKDKETQEQRMLELIGEKSEQVEELKADVVDLKELCKLQVQQLVEQNSRV
;
A
#
# COMPACT_ATOMS: atom_id res chain seq x y z
N MET A 1 -17.64 -9.15 -66.07
CA MET A 1 -16.40 -9.70 -65.48
C MET A 1 -15.29 -8.78 -65.98
N VAL A 2 -14.90 -7.72 -65.26
CA VAL A 2 -14.68 -7.60 -63.79
C VAL A 2 -13.61 -8.64 -63.40
N GLU A 3 -12.45 -8.27 -62.88
CA GLU A 3 -12.17 -7.09 -62.03
C GLU A 3 -11.37 -5.94 -62.67
N ASP A 4 -11.40 -4.79 -62.01
CA ASP A 4 -10.66 -3.56 -62.32
C ASP A 4 -9.58 -3.34 -61.24
N SER A 5 -8.40 -2.84 -61.60
CA SER A 5 -7.21 -2.79 -60.73
C SER A 5 -6.73 -1.36 -60.55
N GLY A 6 -7.40 -0.64 -59.63
CA GLY A 6 -7.07 0.75 -59.31
C GLY A 6 -5.65 0.90 -58.75
N ALA A 7 -4.84 1.74 -59.40
CA ALA A 7 -3.54 2.17 -58.88
C ALA A 7 -3.72 3.46 -58.07
N GLU A 8 -3.72 3.35 -56.75
CA GLU A 8 -3.93 4.48 -55.84
C GLU A 8 -2.57 5.11 -55.44
N ASN A 9 -2.31 6.32 -55.96
CA ASN A 9 -1.11 7.08 -55.59
C ASN A 9 -1.29 7.72 -54.20
N ILE A 10 -0.54 7.25 -53.21
CA ILE A 10 -0.43 7.92 -51.91
C ILE A 10 0.81 8.83 -51.94
N GLU A 11 0.56 10.11 -52.20
CA GLU A 11 1.60 11.14 -52.29
C GLU A 11 2.01 11.61 -50.87
N GLY A 12 3.28 11.36 -50.51
CA GLY A 12 3.79 11.63 -49.17
C GLY A 12 4.01 13.13 -48.93
N ASN A 13 3.16 13.74 -48.10
CA ASN A 13 3.21 15.17 -47.78
C ASN A 13 4.27 15.47 -46.70
N ASP A 14 5.54 15.48 -47.11
CA ASP A 14 6.69 15.71 -46.23
C ASP A 14 6.76 17.18 -45.77
N LYS A 15 6.60 17.41 -44.47
CA LYS A 15 6.62 18.75 -43.88
C LYS A 15 7.94 19.01 -43.18
N HIS A 16 8.77 19.80 -43.86
CA HIS A 16 9.89 20.53 -43.26
C HIS A 16 9.48 21.18 -41.92
N ILE A 17 10.27 20.93 -40.88
CA ILE A 17 10.32 21.75 -39.67
C ILE A 17 11.65 22.50 -39.75
N GLU A 18 11.61 23.81 -39.52
CA GLU A 18 12.79 24.68 -39.60
C GLU A 18 13.53 24.71 -38.25
N ASP A 19 14.86 24.67 -38.30
CA ASP A 19 15.71 24.87 -37.12
C ASP A 19 15.65 26.33 -36.66
N VAL A 20 15.28 26.55 -35.39
CA VAL A 20 15.31 27.88 -34.75
C VAL A 20 16.13 27.80 -33.47
N ASP A 21 17.46 27.86 -33.62
CA ASP A 21 18.42 27.82 -32.51
C ASP A 21 19.00 29.22 -32.25
N SER A 22 18.53 29.90 -31.20
CA SER A 22 19.10 31.17 -30.73
C SER A 22 18.65 31.62 -29.33
N LEU A 23 19.64 31.80 -28.46
CA LEU A 23 19.70 32.82 -27.40
C LEU A 23 18.69 32.77 -26.23
N SER A 24 19.09 32.08 -25.14
CA SER A 24 18.93 32.64 -23.78
C SER A 24 20.08 32.19 -22.87
N ASN A 25 21.08 33.06 -22.69
CA ASN A 25 22.26 32.78 -21.86
C ASN A 25 22.08 33.42 -20.47
N VAL A 26 21.90 32.59 -19.42
CA VAL A 26 21.72 33.06 -18.03
C VAL A 26 22.60 32.22 -17.08
N SER A 27 23.54 32.87 -16.42
CA SER A 27 24.49 32.24 -15.50
C SER A 27 23.84 31.83 -14.18
N ILE A 28 24.18 30.64 -13.69
CA ILE A 28 23.96 30.23 -12.28
C ILE A 28 25.33 29.92 -11.67
N SER A 29 25.59 30.46 -10.48
CA SER A 29 26.90 30.44 -9.81
C SER A 29 27.10 29.24 -8.88
N GLU A 30 28.34 28.76 -8.79
CA GLU A 30 28.78 27.72 -7.84
C GLU A 30 28.63 28.13 -6.37
N PRO A 31 28.34 27.18 -5.45
CA PRO A 31 28.61 27.32 -4.02
C PRO A 31 29.99 26.75 -3.63
N THR A 32 30.77 27.53 -2.87
CA THR A 32 32.18 27.27 -2.55
C THR A 32 32.42 26.11 -1.56
N LYS A 33 33.56 25.41 -1.69
CA LYS A 33 33.99 24.28 -0.85
C LYS A 33 35.36 24.52 -0.20
N VAL A 34 35.44 24.69 1.12
CA VAL A 34 36.67 24.57 1.95
C VAL A 34 36.34 24.15 3.40
N PRO A 35 37.28 23.57 4.18
CA PRO A 35 36.95 22.65 5.29
C PRO A 35 37.40 23.11 6.69
N ILE A 36 37.03 22.33 7.73
CA ILE A 36 37.65 22.34 9.07
C ILE A 36 37.94 20.87 9.49
N SER A 37 38.99 20.67 10.29
CA SER A 37 39.68 19.40 10.57
C SER A 37 39.41 18.78 11.95
N GLU A 38 40.01 17.61 12.18
CA GLU A 38 39.93 16.76 13.38
C GLU A 38 40.61 17.36 14.63
N SER A 39 40.26 16.88 15.84
CA SER A 39 41.14 16.03 16.69
C SER A 39 40.83 16.06 18.21
N SER A 40 40.97 14.88 18.85
CA SER A 40 41.19 14.62 20.30
C SER A 40 40.02 14.92 21.30
N ARG A 41 39.74 14.15 22.37
CA ARG A 41 40.56 13.46 23.43
C ARG A 41 41.23 14.43 24.42
N GLU A 42 41.29 14.20 25.75
CA GLU A 42 40.64 13.24 26.69
C GLU A 42 40.85 13.76 28.15
N THR A 43 40.51 12.97 29.18
CA THR A 43 40.90 13.09 30.62
C THR A 43 40.12 13.98 31.63
N THR A 44 39.73 13.31 32.71
CA THR A 44 39.30 13.70 34.09
C THR A 44 40.48 14.23 34.96
N PRO A 45 40.34 14.75 36.22
CA PRO A 45 39.36 14.35 37.27
C PRO A 45 38.86 15.41 38.32
N GLU A 46 38.01 14.94 39.26
CA GLU A 46 37.72 15.43 40.65
C GLU A 46 37.23 16.89 40.87
N SER A 47 36.42 17.25 41.89
CA SER A 47 35.56 16.55 42.88
C SER A 47 34.52 17.58 43.44
N ILE A 48 33.20 17.30 43.57
CA ILE A 48 32.44 16.82 44.77
C ILE A 48 32.59 17.73 46.01
N PRO A 49 31.54 18.10 46.81
CA PRO A 49 30.16 17.52 46.98
C PRO A 49 29.03 18.56 46.67
N THR A 50 27.70 18.35 46.86
CA THR A 50 26.86 17.48 47.74
C THR A 50 25.65 16.88 46.98
N ASN A 51 25.43 15.56 46.99
CA ASN A 51 24.76 14.72 48.01
C ASN A 51 23.25 14.45 47.73
N ASP A 52 22.96 13.32 47.05
CA ASP A 52 22.36 12.08 47.61
C ASP A 52 21.09 12.14 48.51
N GLN A 53 20.19 11.14 48.60
CA GLN A 53 19.93 9.82 47.96
C GLN A 53 18.48 9.37 48.37
N SER A 54 17.80 8.30 47.92
CA SER A 54 17.94 7.24 46.90
C SER A 54 16.55 6.59 46.67
N SER A 55 16.34 5.81 45.59
CA SER A 55 15.10 5.04 45.37
C SER A 55 15.13 3.62 45.95
N THR A 56 14.00 3.11 46.49
CA THR A 56 13.69 1.66 46.54
C THR A 56 12.19 1.34 46.49
N LYS A 57 11.85 0.22 45.83
CA LYS A 57 10.65 -0.62 46.02
C LYS A 57 11.15 -1.96 46.65
N PRO A 58 10.35 -2.89 47.25
CA PRO A 58 8.96 -3.25 46.85
C PRO A 58 8.04 -3.87 47.96
N LYS A 59 6.93 -4.50 47.49
CA LYS A 59 6.08 -5.56 48.13
C LYS A 59 4.86 -5.14 48.96
N LYS A 60 3.83 -6.00 48.89
CA LYS A 60 2.51 -5.95 49.55
C LYS A 60 2.54 -6.69 50.89
N ARG A 61 1.67 -6.35 51.87
CA ARG A 61 0.75 -7.29 52.58
C ARG A 61 -0.09 -6.64 53.71
N LEU A 62 -1.41 -6.91 53.63
CA LEU A 62 -2.45 -7.00 54.67
C LEU A 62 -2.71 -5.83 55.66
N THR A 63 -3.91 -5.88 56.25
CA THR A 63 -4.61 -4.77 56.91
C THR A 63 -4.60 -4.86 58.44
N LEU A 64 -4.82 -3.72 59.09
CA LEU A 64 -4.73 -3.54 60.54
C LEU A 64 -5.67 -4.44 61.36
N GLN A 65 -6.77 -4.90 60.76
CA GLN A 65 -7.84 -5.66 61.40
C GLN A 65 -7.40 -7.06 61.88
N GLU A 66 -6.31 -7.62 61.33
CA GLU A 66 -5.73 -8.90 61.77
C GLU A 66 -4.90 -8.76 63.07
N ARG A 67 -4.46 -7.55 63.44
CA ARG A 67 -3.57 -7.32 64.61
C ARG A 67 -4.28 -7.21 65.97
N LEU A 68 -5.58 -6.92 66.01
CA LEU A 68 -6.30 -6.64 67.26
C LEU A 68 -6.88 -7.90 67.95
N ALA A 69 -6.91 -9.04 67.26
CA ALA A 69 -7.65 -10.23 67.70
C ALA A 69 -6.94 -11.15 68.72
N GLN A 70 -5.73 -10.82 69.20
CA GLN A 70 -4.92 -11.76 70.02
C GLN A 70 -4.43 -11.20 71.38
N ALA A 71 -4.99 -10.09 71.88
CA ALA A 71 -4.59 -9.48 73.17
C ALA A 71 -5.18 -10.16 74.43
N ALA A 72 -5.72 -11.38 74.32
CA ALA A 72 -6.53 -12.01 75.37
C ALA A 72 -5.76 -13.05 76.24
N LYS A 73 -4.67 -12.66 76.93
CA LYS A 73 -4.05 -13.53 77.96
C LYS A 73 -3.13 -12.84 78.99
N GLY A 74 -3.67 -12.59 80.19
CA GLY A 74 -3.07 -13.11 81.44
C GLY A 74 -2.05 -12.29 82.27
N LYS A 75 -2.38 -12.16 83.57
CA LYS A 75 -1.52 -12.11 84.77
C LYS A 75 -0.79 -10.80 85.21
N LYS A 76 -1.41 -10.19 86.23
CA LYS A 76 -0.86 -9.95 87.60
C LYS A 76 0.50 -9.24 87.78
N LYS A 77 0.46 -8.16 88.57
CA LYS A 77 1.20 -8.10 89.87
C LYS A 77 0.46 -7.20 90.88
N ALA A 78 0.61 -7.49 92.18
CA ALA A 78 0.05 -6.73 93.30
C ALA A 78 0.82 -7.03 94.61
N SER A 79 0.68 -6.14 95.60
CA SER A 79 1.28 -6.14 96.96
C SER A 79 0.41 -5.23 97.85
N SER A 80 0.25 -5.39 99.17
CA SER A 80 0.79 -6.35 100.17
C SER A 80 0.05 -6.20 101.52
N ASP A 81 -0.12 -7.29 102.29
CA ASP A 81 -0.19 -7.38 103.80
C ASP A 81 -1.33 -6.65 104.60
N SER A 82 -1.80 -7.05 105.81
CA SER A 82 -1.72 -8.32 106.61
C SER A 82 -2.65 -8.33 107.90
N SER A 83 -3.09 -9.53 108.36
CA SER A 83 -3.57 -9.91 109.77
C SER A 83 -4.88 -9.26 110.35
N SER A 84 -5.55 -9.63 111.48
CA SER A 84 -5.59 -10.75 112.49
C SER A 84 -6.93 -10.73 113.36
N THR A 85 -7.13 -11.56 114.43
CA THR A 85 -8.39 -11.75 115.27
C THR A 85 -8.07 -12.28 116.74
N PRO A 86 -8.95 -12.78 117.70
CA PRO A 86 -10.44 -12.99 117.88
C PRO A 86 -11.06 -12.82 119.35
N THR A 87 -12.29 -13.37 119.64
CA THR A 87 -12.91 -13.85 120.96
C THR A 87 -13.38 -12.88 122.11
N SER A 88 -14.20 -13.22 123.18
CA SER A 88 -15.43 -14.08 123.41
C SER A 88 -16.00 -14.09 124.90
N LEU A 89 -17.23 -14.66 125.15
CA LEU A 89 -17.81 -15.32 126.40
C LEU A 89 -18.61 -14.62 127.59
N SER A 90 -19.67 -15.32 128.08
CA SER A 90 -20.26 -15.54 129.48
C SER A 90 -20.94 -14.46 130.41
N ARG A 91 -21.69 -14.73 131.55
CA ARG A 91 -22.78 -15.73 131.95
C ARG A 91 -23.37 -15.63 133.43
N THR A 92 -24.71 -15.72 133.67
CA THR A 92 -25.50 -16.24 134.89
C THR A 92 -25.86 -15.40 136.19
N THR A 93 -26.62 -15.98 137.17
CA THR A 93 -27.68 -15.35 138.07
C THR A 93 -27.94 -15.95 139.50
N SER A 94 -28.88 -15.37 140.31
CA SER A 94 -29.65 -15.89 141.53
C SER A 94 -29.01 -15.70 142.96
N ASN A 95 -29.62 -15.85 144.18
CA ASN A 95 -30.94 -16.31 144.78
C ASN A 95 -31.02 -15.82 146.31
N GLU A 96 -31.95 -16.02 147.31
CA GLU A 96 -33.34 -16.57 147.56
C GLU A 96 -33.86 -16.30 149.05
N LYS A 97 -35.18 -16.53 149.37
CA LYS A 97 -35.81 -17.04 150.67
C LYS A 97 -35.95 -16.17 152.00
N PRO A 98 -36.64 -16.58 153.12
CA PRO A 98 -38.13 -16.78 153.29
C PRO A 98 -38.76 -16.49 154.71
N ASP A 99 -40.05 -16.88 154.92
CA ASP A 99 -40.70 -17.40 156.17
C ASP A 99 -40.93 -16.50 157.44
N LEU A 100 -41.94 -16.71 158.31
CA LEU A 100 -43.18 -17.53 158.33
C LEU A 100 -44.17 -16.97 159.40
N ASP A 101 -45.51 -17.08 159.22
CA ASP A 101 -46.46 -17.22 160.36
C ASP A 101 -47.88 -17.64 159.88
N LEU A 102 -48.51 -18.64 160.50
CA LEU A 102 -49.43 -19.54 159.76
C LEU A 102 -50.84 -19.05 159.41
N GLN A 103 -51.34 -17.96 160.01
CA GLN A 103 -52.54 -17.29 159.49
C GLN A 103 -52.19 -16.26 158.40
N LYS A 104 -51.02 -15.62 158.51
CA LYS A 104 -50.44 -14.87 157.38
C LYS A 104 -50.08 -15.82 156.25
N GLU A 105 -49.78 -17.09 156.52
CA GLU A 105 -49.37 -18.07 155.51
C GLU A 105 -50.46 -18.38 154.48
N ILE A 106 -51.76 -18.25 154.79
CA ILE A 106 -52.81 -18.42 153.78
C ILE A 106 -52.86 -17.23 152.80
N ASP A 107 -52.69 -16.00 153.30
CA ASP A 107 -52.61 -14.81 152.43
C ASP A 107 -51.22 -14.62 151.83
N ARG A 108 -50.16 -15.13 152.47
CA ARG A 108 -48.81 -15.24 151.92
C ARG A 108 -48.78 -16.30 150.84
N LEU A 109 -49.42 -17.46 150.96
CA LEU A 109 -49.48 -18.43 149.87
C LEU A 109 -50.29 -17.89 148.68
N LYS A 110 -51.27 -17.00 148.88
CA LYS A 110 -51.85 -16.19 147.78
C LYS A 110 -50.82 -15.21 147.19
N MET A 111 -50.10 -14.46 148.02
CA MET A 111 -49.07 -13.52 147.59
C MET A 111 -47.88 -14.21 146.91
N GLU A 112 -47.50 -15.40 147.34
CA GLU A 112 -46.36 -16.20 146.88
C GLU A 112 -46.74 -16.97 145.61
N ASN A 113 -47.99 -17.43 145.46
CA ASN A 113 -48.53 -17.76 144.14
C ASN A 113 -48.52 -16.53 143.21
N SER A 114 -48.83 -15.32 143.71
CA SER A 114 -48.68 -14.10 142.90
C SER A 114 -47.21 -13.84 142.52
N GLU A 115 -46.24 -14.13 143.40
CA GLU A 115 -44.81 -13.93 143.15
C GLU A 115 -44.18 -14.99 142.26
N LEU A 116 -44.58 -16.25 142.38
CA LEU A 116 -44.21 -17.30 141.43
C LEU A 116 -44.83 -17.01 140.05
N THR A 117 -46.06 -16.47 140.00
CA THR A 117 -46.65 -15.95 138.76
C THR A 117 -45.83 -14.77 138.20
N LYS A 118 -45.40 -13.81 139.04
CA LYS A 118 -44.51 -12.70 138.66
C LYS A 118 -43.13 -13.19 138.19
N LYS A 119 -42.56 -14.24 138.80
CA LYS A 119 -41.29 -14.88 138.40
C LYS A 119 -41.40 -15.64 137.08
N LEU A 120 -42.52 -16.32 136.84
CA LEU A 120 -42.84 -16.92 135.53
C LEU A 120 -42.97 -15.83 134.45
N HIS A 121 -43.67 -14.72 134.76
CA HIS A 121 -43.70 -13.52 133.92
C HIS A 121 -42.31 -12.92 133.69
N HIS A 122 -41.42 -12.91 134.68
CA HIS A 122 -40.04 -12.44 134.51
C HIS A 122 -39.24 -13.29 133.54
N LYS A 123 -39.36 -14.63 133.59
CA LYS A 123 -38.70 -15.49 132.60
C LYS A 123 -39.30 -15.29 131.19
N SER A 124 -40.63 -15.19 131.11
CA SER A 124 -41.32 -14.78 129.87
C SER A 124 -40.85 -13.41 129.36
N ASN A 125 -40.48 -12.48 130.24
CA ASN A 125 -39.95 -11.17 129.85
C ASN A 125 -38.48 -11.23 129.41
N PHE A 126 -37.61 -12.07 129.99
CA PHE A 126 -36.24 -12.22 129.49
C PHE A 126 -36.21 -12.83 128.09
N ASP A 127 -37.05 -13.83 127.81
CA ASP A 127 -37.17 -14.40 126.47
C ASP A 127 -37.79 -13.39 125.47
N LYS A 128 -38.68 -12.48 125.92
CA LYS A 128 -39.11 -11.32 125.14
C LYS A 128 -37.96 -10.34 124.89
N GLU A 129 -37.20 -9.92 125.90
CA GLU A 129 -36.07 -9.00 125.76
C GLU A 129 -35.00 -9.54 124.80
N ARG A 130 -34.72 -10.85 124.87
CA ARG A 130 -33.84 -11.55 123.91
C ARG A 130 -34.41 -11.49 122.49
N ASN A 131 -35.71 -11.73 122.31
CA ASN A 131 -36.36 -11.65 121.00
C ASN A 131 -36.45 -10.21 120.49
N ASP A 132 -36.64 -9.23 121.38
CA ASP A 132 -36.63 -7.78 121.10
C ASP A 132 -35.23 -7.31 120.65
N LEU A 133 -34.17 -7.83 121.26
CA LEU A 133 -32.80 -7.55 120.85
C LEU A 133 -32.45 -8.24 119.53
N LEU A 134 -32.90 -9.47 119.30
CA LEU A 134 -32.77 -10.14 118.01
C LEU A 134 -33.58 -9.44 116.91
N ALA A 135 -34.78 -8.92 117.22
CA ALA A 135 -35.58 -8.11 116.32
C ALA A 135 -34.92 -6.75 116.02
N LYS A 136 -34.30 -6.10 117.02
CA LYS A 136 -33.52 -4.86 116.84
C LYS A 136 -32.21 -5.06 116.08
N ILE A 137 -31.62 -6.25 116.13
CA ILE A 137 -30.48 -6.65 115.29
C ILE A 137 -31.00 -6.90 113.87
N ALA A 138 -32.04 -7.72 113.70
CA ALA A 138 -32.65 -7.98 112.39
C ALA A 138 -33.14 -6.70 111.69
N SER A 139 -33.73 -5.74 112.41
CA SER A 139 -34.13 -4.44 111.84
C SER A 139 -32.94 -3.56 111.50
N LYS A 140 -31.81 -3.69 112.21
CA LYS A 140 -30.56 -2.98 111.87
C LYS A 140 -29.91 -3.59 110.64
N ASP A 141 -29.81 -4.91 110.59
CA ASP A 141 -29.32 -5.66 109.43
C ASP A 141 -30.21 -5.39 108.20
N GLU A 142 -31.53 -5.27 108.39
CA GLU A 142 -32.47 -4.82 107.35
C GLU A 142 -32.18 -3.37 106.92
N THR A 143 -31.94 -2.41 107.82
CA THR A 143 -31.55 -1.05 107.41
C THR A 143 -30.18 -1.00 106.72
N ILE A 144 -29.23 -1.86 107.10
CA ILE A 144 -27.91 -1.98 106.46
C ILE A 144 -28.07 -2.58 105.05
N GLU A 145 -28.95 -3.56 104.89
CA GLU A 145 -29.29 -4.19 103.61
C GLU A 145 -30.08 -3.24 102.68
N GLN A 146 -30.97 -2.41 103.24
CA GLN A 146 -31.63 -1.32 102.51
C GLN A 146 -30.62 -0.25 102.07
N LEU A 147 -29.71 0.18 102.94
CA LEU A 147 -28.64 1.12 102.60
C LEU A 147 -27.62 0.53 101.60
N ARG A 148 -27.34 -0.78 101.65
CA ARG A 148 -26.58 -1.47 100.59
C ARG A 148 -27.31 -1.43 99.27
N LYS A 149 -28.59 -1.79 99.22
CA LYS A 149 -29.41 -1.77 98.01
C LYS A 149 -29.57 -0.36 97.44
N GLU A 150 -29.69 0.65 98.29
CA GLU A 150 -29.69 2.04 97.87
C GLU A 150 -28.32 2.48 97.35
N GLY A 151 -27.22 2.14 98.03
CA GLY A 151 -25.85 2.40 97.57
C GLY A 151 -25.52 1.73 96.23
N GLU A 152 -25.94 0.48 96.04
CA GLU A 152 -25.81 -0.26 94.78
C GLU A 152 -26.71 0.34 93.69
N ALA A 153 -27.94 0.74 94.01
CA ALA A 153 -28.84 1.41 93.07
C ALA A 153 -28.34 2.83 92.69
N LEU A 154 -27.73 3.56 93.62
CA LEU A 154 -27.09 4.86 93.36
C LEU A 154 -25.81 4.68 92.53
N SER A 155 -24.97 3.70 92.84
CA SER A 155 -23.79 3.36 92.04
C SER A 155 -24.18 2.93 90.61
N LEU A 156 -25.25 2.16 90.44
CA LEU A 156 -25.79 1.80 89.12
C LEU A 156 -26.39 3.01 88.37
N LYS A 157 -27.00 3.98 89.07
CA LYS A 157 -27.46 5.25 88.47
C LYS A 157 -26.27 6.11 88.07
N GLU A 158 -25.28 6.26 88.93
CA GLU A 158 -24.04 7.00 88.67
C GLU A 158 -23.26 6.39 87.49
N LEU A 159 -23.12 5.07 87.43
CA LEU A 159 -22.48 4.37 86.32
C LEU A 159 -23.23 4.62 85.00
N LYS A 160 -24.57 4.53 84.99
CA LYS A 160 -25.40 4.85 83.81
C LYS A 160 -25.30 6.32 83.41
N LEU A 161 -25.23 7.25 84.37
CA LEU A 161 -25.02 8.67 84.10
C LEU A 161 -23.62 8.93 83.54
N ASN A 162 -22.57 8.30 84.08
CA ASN A 162 -21.21 8.39 83.56
C ASN A 162 -21.06 7.75 82.17
N GLU A 163 -21.74 6.65 81.88
CA GLU A 163 -21.85 6.10 80.53
C GLU A 163 -22.57 7.05 79.58
N SER A 164 -23.66 7.68 80.03
CA SER A 164 -24.41 8.67 79.24
C SER A 164 -23.54 9.91 78.96
N ILE A 165 -22.85 10.45 79.97
CA ILE A 165 -21.89 11.54 79.85
C ILE A 165 -20.75 11.16 78.90
N LYS A 166 -20.25 9.91 78.96
CA LYS A 166 -19.22 9.43 78.01
C LYS A 166 -19.76 9.35 76.58
N LYS A 167 -20.98 8.86 76.38
CA LYS A 167 -21.65 8.81 75.06
C LYS A 167 -21.90 10.22 74.52
N LEU A 168 -22.35 11.16 75.35
CA LEU A 168 -22.55 12.56 74.97
C LEU A 168 -21.22 13.28 74.68
N LYS A 169 -20.14 12.97 75.42
CA LYS A 169 -18.80 13.50 75.12
C LYS A 169 -18.25 12.98 73.79
N LEU A 170 -18.44 11.69 73.49
CA LEU A 170 -18.08 11.12 72.19
C LEU A 170 -18.92 11.74 71.07
N ALA A 171 -20.25 11.79 71.22
CA ALA A 171 -21.12 12.43 70.23
C ALA A 171 -20.80 13.91 69.98
N ASN A 172 -20.43 14.67 71.03
CA ASN A 172 -19.94 16.04 70.86
C ASN A 172 -18.59 16.08 70.14
N GLN A 173 -17.65 15.18 70.44
CA GLN A 173 -16.37 15.09 69.73
C GLN A 173 -16.58 14.75 68.25
N ASP A 174 -17.44 13.78 67.95
CA ASP A 174 -17.82 13.39 66.59
C ASP A 174 -18.48 14.56 65.85
N LEU A 175 -19.36 15.33 66.51
CA LEU A 175 -19.99 16.53 65.95
C LEU A 175 -18.99 17.67 65.72
N GLU A 176 -18.06 17.91 66.66
CA GLU A 176 -16.96 18.87 66.47
C GLU A 176 -16.05 18.48 65.29
N GLU A 177 -15.75 17.19 65.13
CA GLU A 177 -14.96 16.67 64.01
C GLU A 177 -15.69 16.88 62.69
N ASN A 178 -16.99 16.53 62.60
CA ASN A 178 -17.83 16.82 61.44
C ASN A 178 -17.91 18.32 61.12
N ILE A 179 -18.03 19.20 62.14
CA ILE A 179 -18.06 20.65 61.95
C ILE A 179 -16.73 21.17 61.38
N ARG A 180 -15.58 20.68 61.86
CA ARG A 180 -14.27 20.98 61.25
C ARG A 180 -14.22 20.52 59.80
N ASP A 181 -14.67 19.30 59.52
CA ASP A 181 -14.71 18.71 58.18
C ASP A 181 -15.56 19.53 57.20
N TYR A 182 -16.74 20.01 57.62
CA TYR A 182 -17.58 20.90 56.82
C TYR A 182 -16.95 22.29 56.64
N SER A 183 -16.27 22.82 57.67
CA SER A 183 -15.53 24.08 57.58
C SER A 183 -14.41 23.99 56.54
N VAL A 184 -13.58 22.94 56.59
CA VAL A 184 -12.48 22.73 55.63
C VAL A 184 -13.02 22.54 54.20
N LYS A 185 -14.09 21.76 54.02
CA LYS A 185 -14.71 21.59 52.69
C LYS A 185 -15.33 22.89 52.16
N SER A 186 -15.84 23.75 53.04
CA SER A 186 -16.33 25.09 52.68
C SER A 186 -15.18 26.03 52.31
N GLU A 187 -14.05 25.96 53.04
CA GLU A 187 -12.85 26.75 52.77
C GLU A 187 -12.18 26.32 51.46
N GLU A 188 -12.01 25.02 51.22
CA GLU A 188 -11.57 24.47 49.91
C GLU A 188 -12.49 24.91 48.75
N SER A 189 -13.80 24.94 48.97
CA SER A 189 -14.77 25.37 47.96
C SER A 189 -14.69 26.88 47.70
N SER A 190 -14.43 27.67 48.74
CA SER A 190 -14.16 29.10 48.62
C SER A 190 -12.86 29.36 47.88
N MET A 191 -11.78 28.64 48.18
CA MET A 191 -10.50 28.75 47.46
C MET A 191 -10.65 28.43 45.98
N LYS A 192 -11.33 27.34 45.61
CA LYS A 192 -11.60 26.99 44.20
C LYS A 192 -12.45 28.04 43.47
N LEU A 193 -13.35 28.72 44.18
CA LEU A 193 -14.18 29.80 43.63
C LEU A 193 -13.38 31.11 43.51
N GLU A 194 -12.46 31.39 44.43
CA GLU A 194 -11.52 32.51 44.38
C GLU A 194 -10.46 32.32 43.28
N GLU A 195 -9.90 31.11 43.12
CA GLU A 195 -9.05 30.71 41.99
C GLU A 195 -9.77 30.92 40.65
N LEU A 196 -11.03 30.51 40.54
CA LEU A 196 -11.84 30.72 39.34
C LEU A 196 -12.15 32.21 39.10
N ALA A 197 -12.41 32.99 40.16
CA ALA A 197 -12.62 34.43 40.07
C ALA A 197 -11.35 35.18 39.63
N ASP A 198 -10.18 34.81 40.15
CA ASP A 198 -8.90 35.37 39.72
C ASP A 198 -8.49 34.88 38.33
N PHE A 199 -8.85 33.66 37.91
CA PHE A 199 -8.70 33.22 36.51
C PHE A 199 -9.55 34.07 35.55
N LEU A 200 -10.84 34.29 35.86
CA LEU A 200 -11.72 35.18 35.09
C LEU A 200 -11.14 36.60 35.02
N LYS A 201 -10.72 37.16 36.16
CA LYS A 201 -10.17 38.51 36.32
C LYS A 201 -8.83 38.73 35.62
N THR A 202 -7.90 37.76 35.68
CA THR A 202 -6.61 37.82 34.97
C THR A 202 -6.78 37.76 33.46
N HIS A 203 -7.65 36.87 32.96
CA HIS A 203 -7.99 36.78 31.54
C HIS A 203 -9.05 37.81 31.07
N LYS A 204 -9.53 38.68 31.98
CA LYS A 204 -10.50 39.77 31.75
C LYS A 204 -11.89 39.34 31.26
N PHE A 205 -12.28 38.11 31.59
CA PHE A 205 -13.64 37.61 31.38
C PHE A 205 -14.55 38.04 32.54
N LYS A 206 -15.81 38.35 32.23
CA LYS A 206 -16.85 38.70 33.22
C LYS A 206 -17.74 37.50 33.57
N THR A 207 -17.83 36.54 32.66
CA THR A 207 -18.76 35.40 32.74
C THR A 207 -18.06 34.15 32.24
N ILE A 208 -18.39 32.99 32.82
CA ILE A 208 -17.82 31.69 32.39
C ILE A 208 -18.19 31.40 30.92
N ASP A 209 -19.36 31.82 30.47
CA ASP A 209 -19.80 31.69 29.07
C ASP A 209 -18.90 32.45 28.09
N GLU A 210 -18.25 33.55 28.52
CA GLU A 210 -17.26 34.26 27.69
C GLU A 210 -15.96 33.45 27.55
N VAL A 211 -15.60 32.67 28.58
CA VAL A 211 -14.45 31.73 28.53
C VAL A 211 -14.77 30.58 27.59
N VAL A 212 -15.96 29.98 27.72
CA VAL A 212 -16.43 28.88 26.87
C VAL A 212 -16.50 29.33 25.41
N SER A 213 -17.10 30.50 25.14
CA SER A 213 -17.20 31.04 23.79
C SER A 213 -15.83 31.30 23.14
N LYS A 214 -14.83 31.81 23.87
CA LYS A 214 -13.47 31.93 23.32
C LYS A 214 -12.71 30.61 23.25
N TYR A 215 -13.03 29.63 24.09
CA TYR A 215 -12.48 28.28 23.96
C TYR A 215 -13.02 27.59 22.71
N GLU A 216 -14.32 27.74 22.42
CA GLU A 216 -14.93 27.30 21.16
C GLU A 216 -14.35 28.06 19.95
N GLU A 217 -14.14 29.38 20.05
CA GLU A 217 -13.46 30.17 19.02
C GLU A 217 -12.05 29.63 18.73
N VAL A 218 -11.22 29.42 19.76
CA VAL A 218 -9.87 28.85 19.63
C VAL A 218 -9.88 27.40 19.12
N VAL A 219 -10.87 26.58 19.51
CA VAL A 219 -11.04 25.21 18.97
C VAL A 219 -11.41 25.24 17.49
N ASN A 220 -12.26 26.19 17.06
CA ASN A 220 -12.61 26.40 15.66
C ASN A 220 -11.42 26.94 14.84
N GLU A 221 -10.62 27.86 15.39
CA GLU A 221 -9.36 28.31 14.78
C GLU A 221 -8.34 27.17 14.67
N LEU A 222 -8.23 26.31 15.68
CA LEU A 222 -7.36 25.13 15.68
C LEU A 222 -7.83 24.11 14.63
N ALA A 223 -9.15 23.90 14.50
CA ALA A 223 -9.72 23.05 13.45
C ALA A 223 -9.46 23.62 12.04
N ALA A 224 -9.63 24.94 11.86
CA ALA A 224 -9.41 25.62 10.58
C ALA A 224 -7.92 25.62 10.18
N THR A 225 -7.01 25.87 11.12
CA THR A 225 -5.55 25.82 10.88
C THR A 225 -5.07 24.38 10.64
N LYS A 226 -5.60 23.38 11.35
CA LYS A 226 -5.35 21.95 11.07
C LYS A 226 -5.82 21.56 9.67
N ALA A 227 -7.03 21.95 9.26
CA ALA A 227 -7.54 21.72 7.91
C ALA A 227 -6.74 22.46 6.82
N SER A 228 -6.10 23.59 7.15
CA SER A 228 -5.18 24.30 6.26
C SER A 228 -3.82 23.59 6.16
N LEU A 229 -3.31 23.05 7.27
CA LEU A 229 -2.08 22.25 7.31
C LEU A 229 -2.23 20.94 6.53
N GLU A 230 -3.35 20.23 6.70
CA GLU A 230 -3.69 19.02 5.94
C GLU A 230 -3.79 19.30 4.44
N LYS A 231 -4.36 20.45 4.04
CA LYS A 231 -4.34 20.90 2.64
C LYS A 231 -2.92 21.19 2.14
N SER A 232 -2.06 21.80 2.97
CA SER A 232 -0.66 22.05 2.62
C SER A 232 0.11 20.73 2.43
N GLN A 233 -0.07 19.77 3.32
CA GLN A 233 0.51 18.43 3.21
C GLN A 233 -0.01 17.68 1.97
N ALA A 234 -1.29 17.83 1.63
CA ALA A 234 -1.88 17.26 0.41
C ALA A 234 -1.42 17.94 -0.89
N TRP A 235 -0.81 19.13 -0.83
CA TRP A 235 -0.08 19.73 -1.94
C TRP A 235 1.38 19.31 -1.97
N GLU A 236 2.02 19.16 -0.81
CA GLU A 236 3.39 18.66 -0.67
C GLU A 236 3.53 17.21 -1.17
N THR A 237 2.59 16.32 -0.83
CA THR A 237 2.58 14.94 -1.37
C THR A 237 2.42 14.92 -2.88
N LYS A 238 1.47 15.68 -3.44
CA LYS A 238 1.27 15.81 -4.90
C LYS A 238 2.45 16.42 -5.62
N TYR A 239 3.14 17.38 -4.99
CA TYR A 239 4.36 17.97 -5.54
C TYR A 239 5.49 16.94 -5.59
N ASN A 240 5.67 16.16 -4.51
CA ASN A 240 6.68 15.10 -4.45
C ASN A 240 6.35 13.94 -5.42
N GLU A 241 5.08 13.55 -5.54
CA GLU A 241 4.59 12.57 -6.52
C GLU A 241 4.85 13.03 -7.97
N LEU A 242 4.56 14.30 -8.28
CA LEU A 242 4.86 14.90 -9.58
C LEU A 242 6.37 15.01 -9.85
N ALA A 243 7.18 15.29 -8.83
CA ALA A 243 8.64 15.34 -8.93
C ALA A 243 9.25 13.95 -9.22
N VAL A 244 8.79 12.90 -8.52
CA VAL A 244 9.18 11.51 -8.78
C VAL A 244 8.77 11.10 -10.19
N SER A 245 7.52 11.35 -10.59
CA SER A 245 7.04 11.03 -11.94
C SER A 245 7.84 11.76 -13.05
N HIS A 246 8.28 12.99 -12.78
CA HIS A 246 9.17 13.73 -13.69
C HIS A 246 10.59 13.12 -13.72
N GLU A 247 11.15 12.68 -12.60
CA GLU A 247 12.45 12.01 -12.56
C GLU A 247 12.41 10.65 -13.29
N GLU A 248 11.35 9.87 -13.09
CA GLU A 248 11.07 8.63 -13.84
C GLU A 248 10.96 8.89 -15.35
N ALA A 249 10.22 9.93 -15.77
CA ALA A 249 10.09 10.31 -17.17
C ALA A 249 11.43 10.78 -17.78
N VAL A 250 12.28 11.48 -17.02
CA VAL A 250 13.64 11.87 -17.43
C VAL A 250 14.54 10.64 -17.57
N MET A 251 14.45 9.67 -16.66
CA MET A 251 15.20 8.41 -16.75
C MET A 251 14.75 7.56 -17.94
N ALA A 252 13.44 7.36 -18.14
CA ALA A 252 12.91 6.67 -19.31
C ALA A 252 13.34 7.33 -20.63
N LYS A 253 13.29 8.67 -20.72
CA LYS A 253 13.79 9.44 -21.87
C LYS A 253 15.30 9.26 -22.09
N LYS A 254 16.09 9.18 -21.01
CA LYS A 254 17.54 8.95 -21.06
C LYS A 254 17.87 7.55 -21.56
N ASP A 255 17.07 6.55 -21.21
CA ASP A 255 17.31 5.16 -21.61
C ASP A 255 16.84 4.91 -23.05
N LEU A 256 15.69 5.44 -23.48
CA LEU A 256 15.29 5.51 -24.89
C LEU A 256 16.33 6.24 -25.76
N LEU A 257 17.02 7.25 -25.22
CA LEU A 257 18.11 7.94 -25.90
C LEU A 257 19.38 7.08 -26.02
N LYS A 258 19.65 6.16 -25.07
CA LYS A 258 20.74 5.16 -25.22
C LYS A 258 20.39 4.19 -26.36
N GLU A 259 19.21 3.59 -26.30
CA GLU A 259 18.71 2.63 -27.28
C GLU A 259 18.69 3.23 -28.71
N SER A 260 18.19 4.46 -28.86
CA SER A 260 18.21 5.18 -30.14
C SER A 260 19.62 5.44 -30.68
N ASN A 261 20.61 5.65 -29.81
CA ASN A 261 22.01 5.79 -30.21
C ASN A 261 22.67 4.43 -30.52
N GLU A 262 22.32 3.37 -29.81
CA GLU A 262 22.79 2.01 -30.05
C GLU A 262 22.29 1.48 -31.39
N VAL A 263 20.99 1.55 -31.65
CA VAL A 263 20.38 1.23 -32.97
C VAL A 263 20.97 2.09 -34.09
N LYS A 264 21.31 3.36 -33.82
CA LYS A 264 22.01 4.23 -34.80
C LYS A 264 23.46 3.79 -35.04
N ILE A 265 24.16 3.24 -34.04
CA ILE A 265 25.50 2.67 -34.21
C ILE A 265 25.40 1.36 -35.01
N GLU A 266 24.49 0.44 -34.66
CA GLU A 266 24.25 -0.80 -35.40
C GLU A 266 23.92 -0.54 -36.87
N LEU A 267 22.98 0.37 -37.15
CA LEU A 267 22.58 0.76 -38.50
C LEU A 267 23.74 1.36 -39.31
N ASN A 268 24.67 2.07 -38.66
CA ASN A 268 25.90 2.55 -39.30
C ASN A 268 26.93 1.44 -39.52
N MET A 269 27.07 0.49 -38.60
CA MET A 269 27.91 -0.71 -38.78
C MET A 269 27.40 -1.56 -39.94
N LEU A 270 26.09 -1.83 -40.00
CA LEU A 270 25.45 -2.61 -41.06
C LEU A 270 25.55 -1.91 -42.43
N LYS A 271 25.32 -0.59 -42.49
CA LYS A 271 25.58 0.21 -43.71
C LYS A 271 27.05 0.11 -44.16
N ARG A 272 28.01 0.15 -43.24
CA ARG A 272 29.45 -0.03 -43.54
C ARG A 272 29.76 -1.43 -44.05
N GLN A 273 29.19 -2.47 -43.43
CA GLN A 273 29.32 -3.86 -43.84
C GLN A 273 28.75 -4.08 -45.26
N HIS A 274 27.53 -3.61 -45.52
CA HIS A 274 26.91 -3.70 -46.85
C HIS A 274 27.72 -2.94 -47.91
N LYS A 275 28.29 -1.76 -47.58
CA LYS A 275 29.18 -1.03 -48.48
C LYS A 275 30.43 -1.85 -48.85
N LEU A 276 31.08 -2.47 -47.87
CA LEU A 276 32.26 -3.33 -48.09
C LEU A 276 31.91 -4.62 -48.85
N GLU A 277 30.72 -5.17 -48.65
CA GLU A 277 30.23 -6.33 -49.42
C GLU A 277 29.95 -5.95 -50.89
N ILE A 278 29.34 -4.78 -51.13
CA ILE A 278 29.16 -4.23 -52.48
C ILE A 278 30.51 -3.95 -53.15
N GLU A 279 31.47 -3.38 -52.43
CA GLU A 279 32.81 -3.07 -52.93
C GLU A 279 33.60 -4.34 -53.29
N SER A 280 33.57 -5.37 -52.44
CA SER A 280 34.20 -6.67 -52.72
C SER A 280 33.51 -7.46 -53.84
N LYS A 281 32.17 -7.43 -53.95
CA LYS A 281 31.44 -7.98 -55.11
C LYS A 281 31.76 -7.23 -56.40
N ASN A 282 31.91 -5.90 -56.36
CA ASN A 282 32.35 -5.12 -57.52
C ASN A 282 33.80 -5.44 -57.91
N ALA A 283 34.68 -5.70 -56.94
CA ALA A 283 36.05 -6.15 -57.20
C ALA A 283 36.09 -7.53 -57.89
N THR A 284 35.32 -8.52 -57.42
CA THR A 284 35.24 -9.84 -58.07
C THR A 284 34.57 -9.78 -59.45
N ILE A 285 33.54 -8.94 -59.63
CA ILE A 285 32.95 -8.67 -60.96
C ILE A 285 33.97 -8.03 -61.91
N LYS A 286 34.80 -7.10 -61.43
CA LYS A 286 35.88 -6.49 -62.22
C LYS A 286 36.94 -7.52 -62.62
N GLU A 287 37.34 -8.38 -61.70
CA GLU A 287 38.31 -9.45 -61.96
C GLU A 287 37.76 -10.50 -62.94
N LEU A 288 36.52 -10.97 -62.77
CA LEU A 288 35.88 -11.89 -63.72
C LEU A 288 35.70 -11.27 -65.12
N LYS A 289 35.43 -9.95 -65.21
CA LYS A 289 35.45 -9.22 -66.49
C LYS A 289 36.85 -9.15 -67.11
N SER A 290 37.88 -8.92 -66.28
CA SER A 290 39.28 -8.93 -66.71
C SER A 290 39.66 -10.30 -67.28
N GLN A 291 39.44 -11.38 -66.52
CA GLN A 291 39.69 -12.75 -66.94
C GLN A 291 38.92 -13.11 -68.22
N MET A 292 37.63 -12.78 -68.31
CA MET A 292 36.84 -13.01 -69.53
C MET A 292 37.39 -12.25 -70.73
N SER A 293 37.90 -11.03 -70.55
CA SER A 293 38.54 -10.27 -71.64
C SER A 293 39.87 -10.89 -72.08
N ALA A 294 40.70 -11.34 -71.14
CA ALA A 294 41.95 -12.05 -71.43
C ALA A 294 41.71 -13.40 -72.11
N SER A 295 40.70 -14.17 -71.69
CA SER A 295 40.30 -15.41 -72.37
C SER A 295 39.81 -15.13 -73.79
N LYS A 296 38.99 -14.09 -74.00
CA LYS A 296 38.57 -13.67 -75.35
C LYS A 296 39.75 -13.27 -76.23
N GLN A 297 40.73 -12.55 -75.70
CA GLN A 297 41.94 -12.18 -76.42
C GLN A 297 42.79 -13.41 -76.78
N SER A 298 42.95 -14.36 -75.85
CA SER A 298 43.68 -15.62 -76.09
C SER A 298 42.98 -16.49 -77.13
N PHE A 299 41.64 -16.61 -77.08
CA PHE A 299 40.88 -17.31 -78.12
C PHE A 299 40.99 -16.61 -79.49
N ALA A 300 40.97 -15.27 -79.55
CA ALA A 300 41.18 -14.54 -80.80
C ALA A 300 42.59 -14.79 -81.37
N GLN A 301 43.63 -14.81 -80.52
CA GLN A 301 45.00 -15.12 -80.93
C GLN A 301 45.15 -16.57 -81.44
N GLU A 302 44.58 -17.56 -80.77
CA GLU A 302 44.63 -18.95 -81.24
C GLU A 302 43.76 -19.15 -82.49
N ILE A 303 42.65 -18.43 -82.67
CA ILE A 303 41.89 -18.39 -83.93
C ILE A 303 42.79 -17.89 -85.07
N SER A 304 43.42 -16.71 -84.93
CA SER A 304 44.31 -16.17 -85.96
C SER A 304 45.49 -17.10 -86.28
N ARG A 305 46.03 -17.79 -85.27
CA ARG A 305 47.09 -18.80 -85.44
C ARG A 305 46.58 -20.06 -86.16
N LEU A 306 45.36 -20.50 -85.89
CA LEU A 306 44.73 -21.62 -86.59
C LEU A 306 44.38 -21.25 -88.04
N GLU A 307 43.94 -20.02 -88.29
CA GLU A 307 43.74 -19.47 -89.64
C GLU A 307 45.06 -19.44 -90.44
N GLU A 308 46.15 -18.91 -89.85
CA GLU A 308 47.51 -18.96 -90.42
C GLU A 308 47.99 -20.40 -90.68
N LYS A 309 47.71 -21.33 -89.74
CA LYS A 309 48.08 -22.74 -89.90
C LYS A 309 47.24 -23.45 -91.00
N ILE A 310 45.96 -23.12 -91.15
CA ILE A 310 45.12 -23.67 -92.21
C ILE A 310 45.63 -23.20 -93.58
N GLU A 311 46.06 -21.95 -93.69
CA GLU A 311 46.60 -21.43 -94.95
C GLU A 311 47.98 -22.01 -95.30
N THR A 312 48.88 -22.18 -94.31
CA THR A 312 50.16 -22.88 -94.55
C THR A 312 49.95 -24.37 -94.88
N LEU A 313 48.98 -25.06 -94.27
CA LEU A 313 48.65 -26.45 -94.63
C LEU A 313 47.98 -26.57 -96.00
N ARG A 314 47.28 -25.54 -96.51
CA ARG A 314 46.80 -25.52 -97.90
C ARG A 314 47.96 -25.47 -98.89
N LEU A 315 48.90 -24.55 -98.68
CA LEU A 315 50.12 -24.42 -99.48
C LEU A 315 50.98 -25.70 -99.40
N GLU A 316 51.04 -26.34 -98.24
CA GLU A 316 51.77 -27.61 -98.08
C GLU A 316 51.05 -28.77 -98.79
N ASN A 317 49.72 -28.89 -98.68
CA ASN A 317 48.97 -29.96 -99.34
C ASN A 317 49.01 -29.84 -100.88
N GLU A 318 48.96 -28.61 -101.41
CA GLU A 318 49.19 -28.31 -102.83
C GLU A 318 50.58 -28.77 -103.32
N SER A 319 51.56 -28.93 -102.42
CA SER A 319 52.86 -29.54 -102.73
C SER A 319 52.92 -31.06 -102.51
N ASN A 320 52.30 -31.58 -101.44
CA ASN A 320 52.43 -32.98 -101.01
C ASN A 320 51.55 -33.97 -101.80
N GLU A 321 50.52 -33.51 -102.51
CA GLU A 321 49.69 -34.35 -103.40
C GLU A 321 50.50 -34.97 -104.57
N THR A 322 51.79 -34.61 -104.72
CA THR A 322 52.70 -35.07 -105.77
C THR A 322 53.57 -36.31 -105.41
N VAL A 323 53.52 -36.84 -104.17
CA VAL A 323 54.57 -37.75 -103.66
C VAL A 323 54.12 -39.15 -103.20
N SER A 324 52.86 -39.36 -102.81
CA SER A 324 52.51 -40.49 -101.89
C SER A 324 51.75 -41.69 -102.50
N GLU A 325 52.45 -42.61 -103.17
CA GLU A 325 51.97 -43.99 -103.41
C GLU A 325 53.02 -45.04 -102.95
N ASN A 326 52.56 -46.25 -102.59
CA ASN A 326 53.33 -47.46 -102.17
C ASN A 326 53.80 -47.47 -100.68
N VAL A 327 53.85 -48.59 -99.93
CA VAL A 327 53.48 -50.01 -100.18
C VAL A 327 53.28 -50.81 -98.85
N ASN A 328 52.65 -52.00 -98.91
CA ASN A 328 52.41 -52.96 -97.81
C ASN A 328 52.90 -54.40 -98.21
N GLU A 329 52.87 -55.50 -97.44
CA GLU A 329 52.40 -55.86 -96.08
C GLU A 329 53.14 -57.15 -95.55
N ASP A 330 52.48 -57.97 -94.69
CA ASP A 330 52.78 -59.37 -94.30
C ASP A 330 53.97 -59.70 -93.34
N GLY A 331 53.92 -60.77 -92.53
CA GLY A 331 52.79 -61.69 -92.25
C GLY A 331 53.18 -63.15 -91.93
N LYS A 332 53.59 -63.49 -90.69
CA LYS A 332 53.84 -64.89 -90.28
C LYS A 332 53.78 -65.11 -88.76
N VAL A 333 53.22 -66.26 -88.35
CA VAL A 333 53.06 -66.69 -86.95
C VAL A 333 54.23 -67.57 -86.49
N ASP A 334 54.89 -67.19 -85.39
CA ASP A 334 56.09 -67.86 -84.84
C ASP A 334 55.84 -68.52 -83.47
N PHE A 335 56.78 -69.36 -83.00
CA PHE A 335 56.78 -69.87 -81.61
C PHE A 335 56.84 -68.74 -80.56
N ASP A 336 57.45 -67.62 -80.93
CA ASP A 336 57.44 -66.37 -80.18
C ASP A 336 56.02 -65.83 -79.99
N GLU A 337 55.08 -66.10 -80.91
CA GLU A 337 53.66 -65.75 -80.77
C GLU A 337 52.93 -66.60 -79.74
N PHE A 338 53.24 -67.89 -79.60
CA PHE A 338 52.71 -68.69 -78.49
C PHE A 338 53.24 -68.20 -77.13
N SER A 339 54.51 -67.78 -77.08
CA SER A 339 55.09 -67.17 -75.87
C SER A 339 54.43 -65.83 -75.54
N LYS A 340 54.20 -64.97 -76.55
CA LYS A 340 53.41 -63.73 -76.43
C LYS A 340 51.97 -64.00 -76.01
N LEU A 341 51.33 -65.07 -76.49
CA LEU A 341 49.96 -65.45 -76.12
C LEU A 341 49.86 -65.93 -74.67
N SER A 342 50.85 -66.68 -74.19
CA SER A 342 50.96 -67.10 -72.78
C SER A 342 51.17 -65.90 -71.86
N GLU A 343 52.09 -64.98 -72.22
CA GLU A 343 52.29 -63.74 -71.48
C GLU A 343 51.08 -62.81 -71.56
N ALA A 344 50.39 -62.74 -72.71
CA ALA A 344 49.12 -62.01 -72.85
C ALA A 344 48.02 -62.61 -71.98
N HIS A 345 47.94 -63.94 -71.84
CA HIS A 345 47.02 -64.59 -70.90
C HIS A 345 47.35 -64.24 -69.45
N ARG A 346 48.64 -64.23 -69.08
CA ARG A 346 49.11 -63.81 -67.74
C ARG A 346 48.82 -62.34 -67.46
N ILE A 347 49.01 -61.46 -68.45
CA ILE A 347 48.65 -60.04 -68.39
C ILE A 347 47.14 -59.88 -68.25
N LEU A 348 46.34 -60.61 -69.04
CA LEU A 348 44.88 -60.58 -68.97
C LEU A 348 44.36 -61.10 -67.62
N GLN A 349 44.96 -62.14 -67.05
CA GLN A 349 44.65 -62.63 -65.71
C GLN A 349 44.97 -61.57 -64.63
N LYS A 350 46.12 -60.88 -64.76
CA LYS A 350 46.48 -59.76 -63.87
C LYS A 350 45.54 -58.56 -64.04
N GLN A 351 45.13 -58.23 -65.26
CA GLN A 351 44.13 -57.20 -65.55
C GLN A 351 42.77 -57.57 -64.98
N TYR A 352 42.35 -58.84 -65.07
CA TYR A 352 41.10 -59.34 -64.48
C TYR A 352 41.12 -59.22 -62.95
N LEU A 353 42.20 -59.63 -62.29
CA LEU A 353 42.35 -59.48 -60.83
C LEU A 353 42.35 -58.00 -60.41
N SER A 354 43.12 -57.15 -61.09
CA SER A 354 43.14 -55.70 -60.81
C SER A 354 41.78 -55.04 -61.09
N SER A 355 41.05 -55.49 -62.10
CA SER A 355 39.67 -55.07 -62.37
C SER A 355 38.72 -55.52 -61.26
N GLN A 356 38.84 -56.76 -60.77
CA GLN A 356 38.04 -57.26 -59.65
C GLN A 356 38.32 -56.49 -58.35
N GLU A 357 39.57 -56.13 -58.07
CA GLU A 357 39.95 -55.27 -56.94
C GLU A 357 39.37 -53.85 -57.09
N ASN A 358 39.42 -53.29 -58.31
CA ASN A 358 38.80 -52.00 -58.61
C ASN A 358 37.27 -52.03 -58.44
N TRP A 359 36.60 -53.07 -58.92
CA TRP A 359 35.15 -53.26 -58.71
C TRP A 359 34.80 -53.37 -57.23
N LYS A 360 35.57 -54.12 -56.42
CA LYS A 360 35.38 -54.18 -54.95
C LYS A 360 35.64 -52.82 -54.27
N ALA A 361 36.59 -52.04 -54.75
CA ALA A 361 36.84 -50.68 -54.25
C ALA A 361 35.69 -49.73 -54.58
N ILE A 362 35.11 -49.83 -55.78
CA ILE A 362 33.92 -49.09 -56.20
C ILE A 362 32.69 -49.52 -55.38
N GLU A 363 32.47 -50.83 -55.21
CA GLU A 363 31.38 -51.41 -54.40
C GLU A 363 31.46 -50.94 -52.94
N SER A 364 32.65 -50.96 -52.34
CA SER A 364 32.91 -50.44 -50.99
C SER A 364 32.63 -48.93 -50.90
N ASN A 365 33.10 -48.14 -51.88
CA ASN A 365 32.85 -46.70 -51.92
C ASN A 365 31.37 -46.36 -52.07
N LEU A 366 30.64 -47.08 -52.94
CA LEU A 366 29.20 -46.95 -53.11
C LEU A 366 28.44 -47.37 -51.85
N SER A 367 28.85 -48.44 -51.17
CA SER A 367 28.28 -48.87 -49.88
C SER A 367 28.46 -47.79 -48.82
N LEU A 368 29.68 -47.28 -48.62
CA LEU A 368 29.95 -46.16 -47.71
C LEU A 368 29.16 -44.90 -48.08
N LYS A 369 28.93 -44.63 -49.37
CA LYS A 369 28.09 -43.52 -49.82
C LYS A 369 26.61 -43.75 -49.50
N ILE A 370 26.11 -44.98 -49.63
CA ILE A 370 24.76 -45.38 -49.22
C ILE A 370 24.60 -45.23 -47.70
N ASP A 371 25.57 -45.65 -46.89
CA ASP A 371 25.52 -45.52 -45.43
C ASP A 371 25.56 -44.04 -44.97
N ASN A 372 26.39 -43.21 -45.61
CA ASN A 372 26.44 -41.77 -45.36
C ASN A 372 25.13 -41.07 -45.78
N LEU A 373 24.52 -41.45 -46.90
CA LEU A 373 23.21 -40.93 -47.32
C LEU A 373 22.08 -41.43 -46.41
N SER A 374 22.12 -42.69 -45.98
CA SER A 374 21.16 -43.31 -45.07
C SER A 374 21.16 -42.64 -43.69
N SER A 375 22.34 -42.44 -43.11
CA SER A 375 22.52 -41.73 -41.84
C SER A 375 22.15 -40.24 -41.93
N SER A 376 22.42 -39.57 -43.06
CA SER A 376 21.93 -38.21 -43.35
C SER A 376 20.41 -38.14 -43.47
N VAL A 377 19.78 -39.09 -44.18
CA VAL A 377 18.31 -39.21 -44.25
C VAL A 377 17.72 -39.47 -42.86
N GLU A 378 18.36 -40.28 -42.02
CA GLU A 378 17.87 -40.59 -40.68
C GLU A 378 18.06 -39.42 -39.68
N SER A 379 19.12 -38.61 -39.82
CA SER A 379 19.26 -37.38 -39.04
C SER A 379 18.25 -36.30 -39.48
N LEU A 380 17.98 -36.20 -40.79
CA LEU A 380 16.92 -35.33 -41.34
C LEU A 380 15.52 -35.77 -40.89
N LYS A 381 15.20 -37.07 -40.83
CA LYS A 381 13.96 -37.57 -40.22
C LYS A 381 13.82 -37.15 -38.76
N LYS A 382 14.89 -37.34 -37.95
CA LYS A 382 14.90 -36.94 -36.53
C LYS A 382 14.72 -35.43 -36.36
N SER A 383 15.35 -34.62 -37.21
CA SER A 383 15.14 -33.17 -37.25
C SER A 383 13.70 -32.80 -37.62
N LYS A 384 13.13 -33.42 -38.67
CA LYS A 384 11.72 -33.24 -39.05
C LYS A 384 10.75 -33.60 -37.93
N ILE A 385 11.00 -34.68 -37.19
CA ILE A 385 10.15 -35.09 -36.06
C ILE A 385 10.19 -34.05 -34.95
N LYS A 386 11.38 -33.53 -34.58
CA LYS A 386 11.51 -32.43 -33.62
C LYS A 386 10.73 -31.19 -34.08
N LEU A 387 11.00 -30.70 -35.29
CA LEU A 387 10.31 -29.54 -35.87
C LEU A 387 8.78 -29.72 -35.91
N THR A 388 8.30 -30.93 -36.20
CA THR A 388 6.85 -31.24 -36.18
C THR A 388 6.29 -31.21 -34.75
N GLN A 389 7.02 -31.72 -33.77
CA GLN A 389 6.64 -31.68 -32.36
C GLN A 389 6.66 -30.24 -31.81
N ASP A 390 7.65 -29.44 -32.18
CA ASP A 390 7.78 -28.06 -31.73
C ASP A 390 6.74 -27.15 -32.41
N LEU A 391 6.43 -27.37 -33.69
CA LEU A 391 5.27 -26.75 -34.36
C LEU A 391 3.96 -27.10 -33.65
N ALA A 392 3.77 -28.36 -33.23
CA ALA A 392 2.59 -28.77 -32.46
C ALA A 392 2.50 -28.08 -31.08
N LYS A 393 3.63 -27.86 -30.39
CA LYS A 393 3.67 -27.05 -29.14
C LYS A 393 3.28 -25.61 -29.41
N VAL A 394 3.90 -24.96 -30.40
CA VAL A 394 3.64 -23.55 -30.76
C VAL A 394 2.19 -23.36 -31.17
N ASN A 395 1.63 -24.25 -32.00
CA ASN A 395 0.22 -24.21 -32.40
C ASN A 395 -0.72 -24.40 -31.20
N SER A 396 -0.36 -25.25 -30.23
CA SER A 396 -1.12 -25.41 -28.98
C SER A 396 -1.07 -24.15 -28.11
N SER A 397 0.10 -23.52 -27.99
CA SER A 397 0.31 -22.26 -27.27
C SER A 397 -0.48 -21.11 -27.91
N MET A 398 -0.39 -20.97 -29.23
CA MET A 398 -1.15 -20.01 -30.04
C MET A 398 -2.66 -20.21 -29.86
N HIS A 399 -3.14 -21.46 -29.82
CA HIS A 399 -4.56 -21.75 -29.61
C HIS A 399 -5.04 -21.44 -28.17
N LEU A 400 -4.18 -21.55 -27.17
CA LEU A 400 -4.46 -21.07 -25.80
C LEU A 400 -4.52 -19.54 -25.76
N GLN A 401 -3.54 -18.85 -26.34
CA GLN A 401 -3.52 -17.38 -26.45
C GLN A 401 -4.72 -16.85 -27.24
N THR A 402 -5.14 -17.55 -28.30
CA THR A 402 -6.35 -17.19 -29.07
C THR A 402 -7.61 -17.24 -28.19
N LYS A 403 -7.75 -18.25 -27.33
CA LYS A 403 -8.89 -18.37 -26.39
C LYS A 403 -8.83 -17.34 -25.26
N GLU A 404 -7.63 -16.96 -24.83
CA GLU A 404 -7.45 -15.90 -23.85
C GLU A 404 -7.82 -14.53 -24.44
N LEU A 405 -7.41 -14.24 -25.69
CA LEU A 405 -7.84 -13.06 -26.44
C LEU A 405 -9.36 -13.05 -26.68
N GLU A 406 -9.97 -14.17 -27.08
CA GLU A 406 -11.42 -14.31 -27.25
C GLU A 406 -12.17 -14.02 -25.94
N LYS A 407 -11.67 -14.53 -24.80
CA LYS A 407 -12.24 -14.23 -23.48
C LYS A 407 -12.09 -12.74 -23.13
N LEU A 408 -10.91 -12.15 -23.33
CA LEU A 408 -10.67 -10.72 -23.07
C LEU A 408 -11.54 -9.83 -23.95
N GLU A 409 -11.83 -10.24 -25.19
CA GLU A 409 -12.77 -9.53 -26.07
C GLU A 409 -14.22 -9.66 -25.59
N GLN A 410 -14.65 -10.84 -25.13
CA GLN A 410 -15.97 -11.01 -24.50
C GLN A 410 -16.11 -10.17 -23.22
N ASP A 411 -15.07 -10.12 -22.37
CA ASP A 411 -15.09 -9.32 -21.13
C ASP A 411 -15.03 -7.81 -21.42
N LYS A 412 -14.29 -7.38 -22.45
CA LYS A 412 -14.32 -6.00 -22.98
C LYS A 412 -15.72 -5.62 -23.48
N ILE A 413 -16.42 -6.51 -24.18
CA ILE A 413 -17.79 -6.25 -24.67
C ILE A 413 -18.76 -6.06 -23.49
N LYS A 414 -18.65 -6.87 -22.42
CA LYS A 414 -19.46 -6.70 -21.19
C LYS A 414 -19.20 -5.35 -20.53
N LEU A 415 -17.94 -4.98 -20.31
CA LEU A 415 -17.57 -3.69 -19.73
C LEU A 415 -18.02 -2.50 -20.60
N GLN A 416 -18.06 -2.67 -21.93
CA GLN A 416 -18.57 -1.65 -22.84
C GLN A 416 -20.11 -1.54 -22.79
N GLN A 417 -20.83 -2.64 -22.53
CA GLN A 417 -22.28 -2.63 -22.28
C GLN A 417 -22.61 -1.99 -20.91
N GLU A 418 -21.92 -2.40 -19.85
CA GLU A 418 -22.05 -1.83 -18.50
C GLU A 418 -21.76 -0.32 -18.50
N LYS A 419 -20.70 0.12 -19.21
CA LYS A 419 -20.42 1.54 -19.39
C LYS A 419 -21.58 2.29 -20.08
N ALA A 420 -22.20 1.69 -21.10
CA ALA A 420 -23.33 2.31 -21.79
C ALA A 420 -24.59 2.40 -20.91
N GLU A 421 -24.85 1.38 -20.09
CA GLU A 421 -25.94 1.39 -19.11
C GLU A 421 -25.71 2.44 -18.00
N LEU A 422 -24.49 2.51 -17.45
CA LEU A 422 -24.12 3.55 -16.49
C LEU A 422 -24.19 4.96 -17.10
N GLN A 423 -23.77 5.14 -18.34
CA GLN A 423 -23.85 6.43 -19.03
C GLN A 423 -25.30 6.87 -19.27
N LEU A 424 -26.19 5.93 -19.64
CA LEU A 424 -27.63 6.19 -19.76
C LEU A 424 -28.28 6.49 -18.39
N ASN A 425 -27.87 5.83 -17.32
CA ASN A 425 -28.34 6.12 -15.97
C ASN A 425 -27.89 7.52 -15.50
N VAL A 426 -26.65 7.93 -15.81
CA VAL A 426 -26.17 9.30 -15.58
C VAL A 426 -27.02 10.31 -16.37
N GLU A 427 -27.27 10.08 -17.66
CA GLU A 427 -28.12 10.95 -18.48
C GLU A 427 -29.55 11.07 -17.92
N LEU A 428 -30.14 9.98 -17.45
CA LEU A 428 -31.44 10.02 -16.74
C LEU A 428 -31.38 10.85 -15.45
N LYS A 429 -30.31 10.74 -14.66
CA LYS A 429 -30.14 11.54 -13.44
C LYS A 429 -29.83 13.01 -13.70
N GLU A 430 -29.11 13.34 -14.76
CA GLU A 430 -28.93 14.72 -15.21
C GLU A 430 -30.27 15.34 -15.63
N ASN A 431 -31.12 14.59 -16.35
CA ASN A 431 -32.49 15.01 -16.68
C ASN A 431 -33.39 15.19 -15.43
N GLU A 432 -33.34 14.28 -14.46
CA GLU A 432 -34.03 14.44 -13.16
C GLU A 432 -33.58 15.71 -12.43
N ILE A 433 -32.27 16.00 -12.41
CA ILE A 433 -31.70 17.20 -11.79
C ILE A 433 -32.13 18.47 -12.53
N LEU A 434 -32.16 18.46 -13.87
CA LEU A 434 -32.67 19.58 -14.68
C LEU A 434 -34.15 19.84 -14.40
N GLU A 435 -34.99 18.81 -14.34
CA GLU A 435 -36.40 18.93 -13.96
C GLU A 435 -36.57 19.52 -12.55
N ILE A 436 -35.76 19.10 -11.58
CA ILE A 436 -35.79 19.60 -10.21
C ILE A 436 -35.34 21.08 -10.15
N ASN A 437 -34.30 21.45 -10.88
CA ASN A 437 -33.85 22.84 -11.00
C ASN A 437 -34.90 23.75 -11.67
N GLU A 438 -35.57 23.28 -12.73
CA GLU A 438 -36.71 24.00 -13.31
C GLU A 438 -37.85 24.21 -12.31
N LYS A 439 -38.21 23.17 -11.55
CA LYS A 439 -39.25 23.26 -10.51
C LYS A 439 -38.83 24.24 -9.42
N PHE A 440 -37.57 24.22 -8.99
CA PHE A 440 -37.01 25.14 -8.01
C PHE A 440 -37.04 26.60 -8.50
N GLU A 441 -36.58 26.90 -9.71
CA GLU A 441 -36.63 28.26 -10.26
C GLU A 441 -38.08 28.75 -10.48
N LYS A 442 -39.02 27.86 -10.83
CA LYS A 442 -40.45 28.18 -10.89
C LYS A 442 -40.99 28.57 -9.50
N PHE A 443 -40.70 27.82 -8.44
CA PHE A 443 -41.08 28.17 -7.06
C PHE A 443 -40.43 29.47 -6.57
N LYS A 444 -39.13 29.66 -6.85
CA LYS A 444 -38.36 30.87 -6.55
C LYS A 444 -38.91 32.10 -7.30
N GLY A 445 -39.40 31.91 -8.54
CA GLY A 445 -40.13 32.92 -9.30
C GLY A 445 -41.43 33.34 -8.61
N ILE A 446 -42.26 32.37 -8.22
CA ILE A 446 -43.53 32.61 -7.48
C ILE A 446 -43.26 33.34 -6.17
N TYR A 447 -42.32 32.86 -5.35
CA TYR A 447 -41.96 33.50 -4.07
C TYR A 447 -41.50 34.96 -4.24
N ASN A 448 -40.72 35.25 -5.29
CA ASN A 448 -40.32 36.63 -5.60
C ASN A 448 -41.49 37.50 -6.07
N GLN A 449 -42.45 36.95 -6.82
CA GLN A 449 -43.69 37.65 -7.20
C GLN A 449 -44.58 37.95 -5.98
N GLU A 450 -44.79 36.97 -5.09
CA GLU A 450 -45.53 37.18 -3.83
C GLU A 450 -44.85 38.21 -2.94
N ARG A 451 -43.53 38.14 -2.78
CA ARG A 451 -42.74 39.11 -2.03
C ARG A 451 -42.82 40.52 -2.63
N ALA A 452 -42.82 40.63 -3.96
CA ALA A 452 -43.04 41.91 -4.65
C ALA A 452 -44.46 42.45 -4.40
N ALA A 453 -45.49 41.62 -4.55
CA ALA A 453 -46.88 42.01 -4.30
C ALA A 453 -47.13 42.42 -2.84
N LEU A 454 -46.53 41.72 -1.87
CA LEU A 454 -46.55 42.10 -0.46
C LEU A 454 -45.83 43.44 -0.21
N ASN A 455 -44.67 43.66 -0.82
CA ASN A 455 -43.96 44.95 -0.75
C ASN A 455 -44.80 46.09 -1.34
N SER A 456 -45.43 45.91 -2.50
CA SER A 456 -46.34 46.90 -3.09
C SER A 456 -47.56 47.15 -2.21
N LYS A 457 -48.11 46.11 -1.56
CA LYS A 457 -49.21 46.26 -0.60
C LYS A 457 -48.77 47.05 0.63
N ILE A 458 -47.58 46.76 1.19
CA ILE A 458 -46.97 47.52 2.30
C ILE A 458 -46.74 48.98 1.90
N GLN A 459 -46.26 49.26 0.69
CA GLN A 459 -46.14 50.63 0.17
C GLN A 459 -47.50 51.33 0.12
N SER A 460 -48.53 50.71 -0.46
CA SER A 460 -49.88 51.30 -0.54
C SER A 460 -50.53 51.54 0.83
N LEU A 461 -50.22 50.72 1.83
CA LEU A 461 -50.69 50.89 3.21
C LEU A 461 -49.93 52.03 3.91
N ASN A 462 -48.61 52.12 3.74
CA ASN A 462 -47.80 53.24 4.23
C ASN A 462 -48.21 54.57 3.59
N GLU A 463 -48.59 54.56 2.31
CA GLU A 463 -49.10 55.74 1.61
C GLU A 463 -50.47 56.17 2.15
N LYS A 464 -51.41 55.25 2.35
CA LYS A 464 -52.69 55.54 3.02
C LYS A 464 -52.49 56.08 4.44
N ILE A 465 -51.61 55.48 5.24
CA ILE A 465 -51.26 55.98 6.59
C ILE A 465 -50.63 57.38 6.53
N LYS A 466 -50.00 57.77 5.42
CA LYS A 466 -49.42 59.10 5.19
C LYS A 466 -50.45 60.11 4.70
N GLU A 467 -51.49 59.68 3.99
CA GLU A 467 -52.66 60.49 3.65
C GLU A 467 -53.55 60.74 4.88
N GLU A 468 -53.86 59.69 5.66
CA GLU A 468 -54.67 59.74 6.88
C GLU A 468 -54.00 60.57 8.00
N LYS A 469 -52.68 60.78 7.92
CA LYS A 469 -51.90 61.70 8.77
C LYS A 469 -51.79 63.14 8.24
N ARG A 470 -52.42 63.48 7.11
CA ARG A 470 -52.55 64.89 6.69
C ARG A 470 -53.71 65.53 7.47
N PRO A 471 -53.50 66.65 8.18
CA PRO A 471 -54.60 67.33 8.87
C PRO A 471 -55.58 67.92 7.86
N GLU A 472 -56.88 67.83 8.16
CA GLU A 472 -57.95 68.31 7.29
C GLU A 472 -57.76 69.78 6.88
N ARG A 473 -57.71 70.02 5.56
CA ARG A 473 -58.01 71.33 4.98
C ARG A 473 -58.88 71.14 3.75
N LEU A 474 -60.16 71.45 3.93
CA LEU A 474 -61.14 71.60 2.86
C LEU A 474 -60.61 72.57 1.79
N ASN A 475 -60.81 72.22 0.52
CA ASN A 475 -61.10 73.21 -0.51
C ASN A 475 -62.01 72.59 -1.58
N LEU A 476 -62.81 73.46 -2.20
CA LEU A 476 -63.97 73.11 -3.03
C LEU A 476 -63.72 73.42 -4.51
N ASN A 477 -64.63 72.92 -5.36
CA ASN A 477 -64.79 73.21 -6.80
C ASN A 477 -63.77 72.50 -7.72
N ARG A 478 -63.99 72.28 -9.03
CA ARG A 478 -65.13 72.22 -9.99
C ARG A 478 -64.45 72.05 -11.38
N ASP A 479 -64.93 71.38 -12.44
CA ASP A 479 -66.28 71.04 -12.92
C ASP A 479 -66.31 69.72 -13.74
N ASN A 480 -67.48 69.34 -14.26
CA ASN A 480 -67.70 68.18 -15.14
C ASN A 480 -67.00 68.28 -16.52
N SER A 481 -66.69 67.14 -17.17
CA SER A 481 -67.46 66.66 -18.35
C SER A 481 -66.95 65.36 -19.02
N VAL A 482 -67.90 64.70 -19.70
CA VAL A 482 -67.98 63.40 -20.39
C VAL A 482 -66.98 63.05 -21.52
N SER A 483 -66.92 61.73 -21.82
CA SER A 483 -66.57 61.11 -23.14
C SER A 483 -65.06 60.98 -23.47
N SER A 484 -64.54 60.01 -24.27
CA SER A 484 -65.10 58.87 -25.05
C SER A 484 -63.96 57.88 -25.44
N GLY A 485 -64.30 56.64 -25.88
CA GLY A 485 -63.37 55.71 -26.56
C GLY A 485 -62.46 54.91 -25.60
N PHE A 486 -62.30 53.58 -25.63
CA PHE A 486 -62.56 52.50 -26.59
C PHE A 486 -61.73 52.48 -27.90
N SER A 487 -61.22 51.27 -28.18
CA SER A 487 -60.57 50.77 -29.41
C SER A 487 -59.09 51.16 -29.65
N TRP A 488 -58.21 50.25 -30.07
CA TRP A 488 -58.34 48.78 -30.19
C TRP A 488 -56.95 48.09 -30.32
N ASP A 489 -56.99 46.77 -30.34
CA ASP A 489 -56.25 45.83 -31.21
C ASP A 489 -55.69 46.48 -32.53
N ASN A 490 -54.64 46.02 -33.23
CA ASN A 490 -53.67 44.91 -33.12
C ASN A 490 -52.62 45.09 -34.28
N GLU A 491 -51.62 44.25 -34.62
CA GLU A 491 -51.19 42.90 -34.18
C GLU A 491 -49.71 42.60 -34.54
N ILE A 492 -49.18 41.47 -34.03
CA ILE A 492 -48.23 40.55 -34.71
C ILE A 492 -46.73 40.94 -34.95
N LYS A 493 -45.87 40.06 -34.37
CA LYS A 493 -44.54 39.55 -34.82
C LYS A 493 -43.22 40.30 -34.57
N LEU A 494 -42.39 39.60 -33.77
CA LEU A 494 -41.05 39.05 -34.08
C LEU A 494 -40.02 39.94 -34.80
N GLY A 495 -38.84 40.09 -34.19
CA GLY A 495 -37.60 40.31 -34.95
C GLY A 495 -36.38 40.72 -34.13
N GLU A 496 -35.38 39.85 -34.09
CA GLU A 496 -33.95 40.18 -34.17
C GLU A 496 -33.32 41.20 -33.20
N SER A 497 -32.57 40.66 -32.23
CA SER A 497 -31.16 41.02 -32.10
C SER A 497 -30.34 39.72 -32.12
N SER A 498 -29.16 39.73 -32.75
CA SER A 498 -28.40 38.52 -33.07
C SER A 498 -26.91 38.69 -32.78
N THR A 499 -26.28 37.64 -32.26
CA THR A 499 -24.81 37.57 -32.06
C THR A 499 -24.28 36.20 -32.45
N THR A 500 -23.75 36.11 -33.68
CA THR A 500 -22.77 35.12 -34.17
C THR A 500 -23.17 33.63 -34.16
N PRO A 501 -22.98 32.91 -35.28
CA PRO A 501 -21.64 32.34 -35.51
C PRO A 501 -21.11 32.35 -36.96
N ALA A 502 -19.78 32.49 -37.05
CA ALA A 502 -18.87 31.88 -38.02
C ALA A 502 -18.89 32.20 -39.54
N MET A 503 -17.74 31.87 -40.13
CA MET A 503 -17.42 31.63 -41.55
C MET A 503 -16.88 32.74 -42.46
N ASN A 504 -15.92 32.29 -43.28
CA ASN A 504 -15.07 33.04 -44.22
C ASN A 504 -15.85 33.75 -45.33
N ARG A 505 -15.16 34.69 -45.99
CA ARG A 505 -15.40 35.01 -47.39
C ARG A 505 -14.13 35.46 -48.11
N ASP A 506 -13.68 34.63 -49.05
CA ASP A 506 -12.59 34.90 -49.98
C ASP A 506 -12.97 35.88 -51.11
N PHE A 507 -12.10 35.97 -52.14
CA PHE A 507 -12.07 36.87 -53.31
C PHE A 507 -11.42 38.25 -53.05
N SER A 508 -10.45 38.74 -53.85
CA SER A 508 -9.85 38.28 -55.13
C SER A 508 -8.32 38.53 -55.09
N ALA A 509 -7.42 37.66 -55.56
CA ALA A 509 -7.06 37.31 -56.94
C ALA A 509 -6.28 38.42 -57.71
N PHE A 510 -5.55 38.01 -58.77
CA PHE A 510 -4.50 38.73 -59.52
C PHE A 510 -3.11 38.81 -58.84
N LEU A 511 -1.97 38.80 -59.56
CA LEU A 511 -1.53 37.98 -60.72
C LEU A 511 -0.04 38.27 -61.04
N ASP A 512 0.69 37.24 -61.45
CA ASP A 512 1.81 37.26 -62.43
C ASP A 512 3.21 37.84 -62.13
N ARG A 513 4.21 37.13 -62.70
CA ARG A 513 5.63 37.45 -63.00
C ARG A 513 6.64 37.48 -61.84
N ASN A 514 7.79 36.78 -61.86
CA ASN A 514 8.76 36.34 -62.90
C ASN A 514 9.85 37.39 -63.24
N ILE A 515 11.04 36.89 -63.66
CA ILE A 515 12.22 37.59 -64.22
C ILE A 515 13.29 38.05 -63.18
N SER A 516 13.99 37.03 -62.64
CA SER A 516 15.45 36.81 -62.72
C SER A 516 16.52 37.78 -62.16
N SER A 517 17.72 37.18 -62.03
CA SER A 517 19.07 37.73 -62.30
C SER A 517 19.85 38.59 -61.28
N SER A 518 20.99 38.01 -60.85
CA SER A 518 22.36 38.59 -60.83
C SER A 518 22.93 39.23 -59.55
N SER A 519 24.25 39.07 -59.39
CA SER A 519 25.16 39.57 -58.33
C SER A 519 24.94 38.99 -56.91
N PHE A 520 25.96 38.90 -56.04
CA PHE A 520 27.32 39.47 -56.08
C PHE A 520 28.41 38.45 -55.63
N THR A 521 29.66 38.91 -55.47
CA THR A 521 30.90 38.15 -55.17
C THR A 521 31.06 37.83 -53.65
N GLU A 522 32.14 37.25 -53.07
CA GLU A 522 33.57 37.20 -53.46
C GLU A 522 34.43 36.21 -52.63
N ILE A 523 35.52 35.68 -53.22
CA ILE A 523 36.79 35.15 -52.62
C ILE A 523 36.71 33.99 -51.57
N GLY A 524 37.62 33.00 -51.56
CA GLY A 524 38.88 32.83 -52.31
C GLY A 524 39.44 31.38 -52.28
N ASP A 525 40.71 31.26 -52.66
CA ASP A 525 41.38 30.02 -53.14
C ASP A 525 42.49 29.49 -52.18
N GLU A 526 43.26 28.49 -52.64
CA GLU A 526 44.37 27.74 -51.99
C GLU A 526 43.93 26.47 -51.21
N ILE A 527 44.26 25.22 -51.58
CA ILE A 527 45.47 24.54 -52.13
C ILE A 527 46.59 24.35 -51.09
N TYR A 528 46.79 23.10 -50.63
CA TYR A 528 48.04 22.31 -50.80
C TYR A 528 47.90 20.86 -50.25
N ASP A 529 48.73 19.95 -50.77
CA ASP A 529 49.17 18.60 -50.34
C ASP A 529 48.29 17.72 -49.42
N ARG A 530 47.98 16.44 -49.70
CA ARG A 530 48.57 15.35 -50.52
C ARG A 530 49.94 14.81 -50.06
N GLU A 531 49.90 13.79 -49.21
CA GLU A 531 50.84 12.66 -49.26
C GLU A 531 50.07 11.33 -49.38
N GLN A 532 50.68 10.31 -50.00
CA GLN A 532 50.12 8.96 -50.13
C GLN A 532 51.20 7.89 -49.91
N TYR A 533 51.13 7.15 -48.80
CA TYR A 533 51.99 5.99 -48.59
C TYR A 533 51.50 4.79 -49.42
N SER A 534 52.28 4.41 -50.43
CA SER A 534 52.03 3.24 -51.29
C SER A 534 53.06 2.15 -51.00
N PHE A 535 52.63 1.03 -50.42
CA PHE A 535 53.47 -0.16 -50.21
C PHE A 535 53.10 -1.27 -51.20
N SER A 536 53.88 -1.40 -52.26
CA SER A 536 53.66 -2.41 -53.32
C SER A 536 54.90 -3.28 -53.52
N GLY A 537 54.95 -4.41 -52.81
CA GLY A 537 55.97 -5.45 -53.04
C GLY A 537 55.63 -6.27 -54.28
N GLN A 538 56.48 -6.21 -55.31
CA GLN A 538 56.24 -6.83 -56.61
C GLN A 538 57.25 -7.95 -56.87
N LEU A 539 56.77 -9.19 -57.04
CA LEU A 539 57.57 -10.35 -57.44
C LEU A 539 56.83 -11.15 -58.52
N ALA A 540 57.52 -11.43 -59.62
CA ALA A 540 57.03 -12.23 -60.74
C ALA A 540 57.91 -13.49 -60.94
N PRO A 541 57.36 -14.58 -61.49
CA PRO A 541 58.15 -15.67 -62.08
C PRO A 541 58.28 -15.50 -63.61
N PRO A 542 59.40 -15.92 -64.24
CA PRO A 542 59.65 -15.77 -65.67
C PRO A 542 59.11 -16.92 -66.53
N VAL A 543 59.05 -16.68 -67.84
CA VAL A 543 58.79 -17.70 -68.88
C VAL A 543 60.11 -18.26 -69.41
N GLY A 544 60.22 -19.57 -69.62
CA GLY A 544 61.28 -20.15 -70.46
C GLY A 544 61.57 -21.64 -70.28
N GLY A 545 61.68 -22.36 -71.41
CA GLY A 545 62.38 -23.65 -71.51
C GLY A 545 61.59 -24.91 -71.15
N GLY A 546 61.51 -25.86 -72.09
CA GLY A 546 60.98 -27.20 -71.86
C GLY A 546 62.01 -28.30 -72.15
N VAL A 547 62.23 -29.20 -71.20
CA VAL A 547 62.93 -30.49 -71.37
C VAL A 547 62.26 -31.50 -70.42
N PRO A 548 61.91 -32.73 -70.84
CA PRO A 548 61.23 -33.69 -69.97
C PRO A 548 62.19 -34.36 -68.97
N ALA A 549 61.88 -34.28 -67.67
CA ALA A 549 62.68 -34.89 -66.60
C ALA A 549 61.82 -35.75 -65.65
N SER A 550 62.24 -37.00 -65.46
CA SER A 550 61.46 -38.09 -64.84
C SER A 550 61.25 -37.99 -63.32
N SER A 551 60.15 -38.59 -62.86
CA SER A 551 59.88 -39.11 -61.51
C SER A 551 59.69 -38.10 -60.35
N HIS A 552 60.46 -37.02 -60.26
CA HIS A 552 60.44 -36.15 -59.06
C HIS A 552 59.21 -35.22 -58.94
N SER A 553 58.54 -34.92 -60.06
CA SER A 553 57.33 -34.08 -60.08
C SER A 553 56.16 -34.67 -59.29
N ASN A 554 56.00 -36.00 -59.33
CA ASN A 554 54.89 -36.69 -58.67
C ASN A 554 54.90 -36.51 -57.14
N ASN A 555 56.08 -36.53 -56.53
CA ASN A 555 56.22 -36.27 -55.08
C ASN A 555 55.91 -34.81 -54.73
N ILE A 556 56.33 -33.85 -55.56
CA ILE A 556 56.03 -32.42 -55.34
C ILE A 556 54.53 -32.16 -55.52
N GLN A 557 53.88 -32.80 -56.50
CA GLN A 557 52.42 -32.72 -56.68
C GLN A 557 51.66 -33.38 -55.52
N LEU A 558 52.12 -34.52 -55.00
CA LEU A 558 51.53 -35.16 -53.83
C LEU A 558 51.69 -34.29 -52.58
N VAL A 559 52.87 -33.72 -52.33
CA VAL A 559 53.11 -32.79 -51.21
C VAL A 559 52.23 -31.55 -51.35
N ASN A 560 52.16 -30.92 -52.53
CA ASN A 560 51.26 -29.78 -52.75
C ASN A 560 49.78 -30.14 -52.53
N LYS A 561 49.35 -31.33 -52.95
CA LYS A 561 47.98 -31.84 -52.71
C LYS A 561 47.75 -32.06 -51.21
N MET A 562 48.69 -32.67 -50.49
CA MET A 562 48.62 -32.85 -49.03
C MET A 562 48.62 -31.50 -48.30
N SER A 563 49.49 -30.55 -48.64
CA SER A 563 49.49 -29.20 -48.09
C SER A 563 48.20 -28.43 -48.39
N SER A 564 47.58 -28.62 -49.57
CA SER A 564 46.26 -28.05 -49.87
C SER A 564 45.15 -28.67 -49.02
N SER A 565 45.24 -29.98 -48.75
CA SER A 565 44.31 -30.70 -47.87
C SER A 565 44.50 -30.34 -46.40
N ILE A 566 45.74 -30.09 -45.98
CA ILE A 566 46.08 -29.60 -44.63
C ILE A 566 45.50 -28.20 -44.46
N ARG A 567 45.76 -27.24 -45.36
CA ARG A 567 45.13 -25.90 -45.30
C ARG A 567 43.62 -25.94 -45.30
N ARG A 568 43.02 -26.86 -46.07
CA ARG A 568 41.57 -27.06 -46.06
C ARG A 568 41.09 -27.58 -44.70
N LEU A 569 41.75 -28.57 -44.11
CA LEU A 569 41.42 -29.11 -42.79
C LEU A 569 41.69 -28.10 -41.66
N GLU A 570 42.71 -27.25 -41.79
CA GLU A 570 42.99 -26.12 -40.88
C GLU A 570 41.87 -25.08 -40.94
N ILE A 571 41.37 -24.75 -42.13
CA ILE A 571 40.21 -23.86 -42.33
C ILE A 571 38.94 -24.52 -41.76
N GLU A 572 38.65 -25.78 -42.10
CA GLU A 572 37.47 -26.51 -41.60
C GLU A 572 37.49 -26.66 -40.06
N LEU A 573 38.67 -26.89 -39.47
CA LEU A 573 38.87 -26.91 -38.02
C LEU A 573 38.69 -25.53 -37.39
N ASN A 574 39.16 -24.46 -38.02
CA ASN A 574 38.95 -23.11 -37.48
C ASN A 574 37.48 -22.68 -37.62
N THR A 575 36.78 -22.99 -38.73
CA THR A 575 35.34 -22.72 -38.84
C THR A 575 34.54 -23.53 -37.82
N LEU A 576 34.87 -24.80 -37.59
CA LEU A 576 34.25 -25.60 -36.53
C LEU A 576 34.52 -25.03 -35.12
N LYS A 577 35.70 -24.46 -34.89
CA LYS A 577 36.06 -23.79 -33.63
C LYS A 577 35.29 -22.46 -33.45
N ASP A 578 35.15 -21.67 -34.51
CA ASP A 578 34.38 -20.42 -34.51
C ASP A 578 32.88 -20.69 -34.35
N GLU A 579 32.35 -21.75 -34.98
CA GLU A 579 30.99 -22.25 -34.79
C GLU A 579 30.76 -22.76 -33.36
N TYR A 580 31.69 -23.55 -32.81
CA TYR A 580 31.64 -23.99 -31.41
C TYR A 580 31.65 -22.78 -30.45
N SER A 581 32.48 -21.77 -30.72
CA SER A 581 32.52 -20.54 -29.90
C SER A 581 31.20 -19.75 -29.97
N LYS A 582 30.56 -19.67 -31.15
CA LYS A 582 29.24 -19.04 -31.31
C LYS A 582 28.14 -19.82 -30.60
N ILE A 583 28.13 -21.16 -30.73
CA ILE A 583 27.17 -22.03 -30.05
C ILE A 583 27.36 -21.97 -28.53
N SER A 584 28.60 -21.86 -28.04
CA SER A 584 28.88 -21.67 -26.61
C SER A 584 28.40 -20.30 -26.11
N ALA A 585 28.58 -19.24 -26.89
CA ALA A 585 28.08 -17.91 -26.54
C ALA A 585 26.55 -17.84 -26.53
N GLU A 586 25.87 -18.41 -27.54
CA GLU A 586 24.40 -18.46 -27.54
C GLU A 586 23.84 -19.36 -26.43
N LYS A 587 24.53 -20.46 -26.09
CA LYS A 587 24.20 -21.26 -24.91
C LYS A 587 24.28 -20.43 -23.63
N GLU A 588 25.34 -19.65 -23.45
CA GLU A 588 25.49 -18.79 -22.27
C GLU A 588 24.43 -17.67 -22.25
N ARG A 589 24.09 -17.10 -23.41
CA ARG A 589 23.00 -16.12 -23.57
C ARG A 589 21.64 -16.71 -23.15
N VAL A 590 21.31 -17.92 -23.61
CA VAL A 590 20.08 -18.62 -23.25
C VAL A 590 20.07 -19.09 -21.78
N GLU A 591 21.23 -19.44 -21.20
CA GLU A 591 21.33 -19.74 -19.77
C GLU A 591 21.13 -18.49 -18.89
N GLN A 592 21.55 -17.30 -19.36
CA GLN A 592 21.25 -16.02 -18.71
C GLN A 592 19.76 -15.65 -18.83
N GLU A 593 19.16 -15.73 -20.03
CA GLU A 593 17.72 -15.50 -20.24
C GLU A 593 16.85 -16.45 -19.41
N LEU A 594 17.25 -17.73 -19.29
CA LEU A 594 16.56 -18.71 -18.46
C LEU A 594 16.63 -18.36 -16.96
N LEU A 595 17.76 -17.85 -16.49
CA LEU A 595 17.96 -17.46 -15.08
C LEU A 595 17.17 -16.18 -14.75
N GLU A 596 17.13 -15.22 -15.66
CA GLU A 596 16.28 -14.03 -15.55
C GLU A 596 14.78 -14.39 -15.58
N SER A 597 14.36 -15.27 -16.50
CA SER A 597 12.99 -15.79 -16.56
C SER A 597 12.60 -16.55 -15.29
N LEU A 598 13.52 -17.34 -14.70
CA LEU A 598 13.32 -17.99 -13.41
C LEU A 598 13.12 -16.96 -12.29
N LYS A 599 13.95 -15.92 -12.24
CA LYS A 599 13.86 -14.84 -11.26
C LYS A 599 12.52 -14.10 -11.35
N LEU A 600 12.09 -13.70 -12.56
CA LEU A 600 10.77 -13.12 -12.78
C LEU A 600 9.65 -14.06 -12.33
N THR A 601 9.79 -15.36 -12.61
CA THR A 601 8.81 -16.38 -12.22
C THR A 601 8.70 -16.54 -10.70
N ASP A 602 9.79 -16.38 -9.95
CA ASP A 602 9.77 -16.41 -8.49
C ASP A 602 9.26 -15.10 -7.89
N GLU A 603 9.57 -13.94 -8.50
CA GLU A 603 9.02 -12.64 -8.13
C GLU A 603 7.49 -12.60 -8.29
N VAL A 604 6.98 -13.10 -9.42
CA VAL A 604 5.54 -13.29 -9.68
C VAL A 604 4.89 -14.23 -8.66
N LYS A 605 5.58 -15.29 -8.20
CA LYS A 605 5.06 -16.15 -7.10
C LYS A 605 4.97 -15.37 -5.78
N SER A 606 5.99 -14.60 -5.41
CA SER A 606 5.92 -13.78 -4.18
C SER A 606 4.77 -12.78 -4.22
N LEU A 607 4.62 -12.05 -5.34
CA LEU A 607 3.50 -11.13 -5.54
C LEU A 607 2.15 -11.86 -5.48
N HIS A 608 2.04 -13.07 -6.03
CA HIS A 608 0.81 -13.87 -5.93
C HIS A 608 0.50 -14.26 -4.48
N THR A 609 1.51 -14.64 -3.68
CA THR A 609 1.31 -14.96 -2.26
C THR A 609 0.95 -13.74 -1.41
N GLU A 610 1.49 -12.56 -1.71
CA GLU A 610 1.07 -11.32 -1.06
C GLU A 610 -0.37 -10.96 -1.45
N LEU A 611 -0.70 -11.02 -2.74
CA LEU A 611 -2.04 -10.73 -3.26
C LEU A 611 -3.10 -11.67 -2.65
N ASP A 612 -2.81 -12.96 -2.51
CA ASP A 612 -3.70 -13.90 -1.83
C ASP A 612 -3.79 -13.67 -0.31
N SER A 613 -2.71 -13.23 0.34
CA SER A 613 -2.78 -12.80 1.75
C SER A 613 -3.65 -11.55 1.92
N LEU A 614 -3.55 -10.58 1.01
CA LEU A 614 -4.36 -9.37 0.99
C LEU A 614 -5.83 -9.68 0.69
N LYS A 615 -6.14 -10.59 -0.24
CA LYS A 615 -7.50 -11.11 -0.45
C LYS A 615 -8.07 -11.74 0.84
N SER A 616 -7.27 -12.51 1.57
CA SER A 616 -7.71 -13.09 2.85
C SER A 616 -8.03 -11.99 3.88
N ILE A 617 -7.15 -11.00 4.01
CA ILE A 617 -7.36 -9.86 4.92
C ILE A 617 -8.60 -9.04 4.52
N ILE A 618 -8.82 -8.79 3.23
CA ILE A 618 -10.01 -8.11 2.72
C ILE A 618 -11.27 -8.91 3.05
N LYS A 619 -11.28 -10.23 2.84
CA LYS A 619 -12.40 -11.10 3.17
C LYS A 619 -12.67 -11.18 4.68
N ASP A 620 -11.62 -11.23 5.50
CA ASP A 620 -11.75 -11.17 6.95
C ASP A 620 -12.33 -9.83 7.40
N LYS A 621 -11.97 -8.72 6.71
CA LYS A 621 -12.57 -7.39 6.93
C LYS A 621 -14.03 -7.31 6.50
N GLU A 622 -14.37 -7.84 5.34
CA GLU A 622 -15.73 -7.94 4.82
C GLU A 622 -16.63 -8.73 5.79
N THR A 623 -16.17 -9.86 6.32
CA THR A 623 -16.93 -10.60 7.36
C THR A 623 -16.95 -9.90 8.72
N GLN A 624 -15.97 -9.04 9.04
CA GLN A 624 -16.02 -8.18 10.23
C GLN A 624 -17.05 -7.06 10.06
N GLU A 625 -17.13 -6.46 8.87
CA GLU A 625 -18.10 -5.41 8.52
C GLU A 625 -19.52 -5.96 8.47
N GLN A 626 -19.75 -7.09 7.80
CA GLN A 626 -21.03 -7.81 7.77
C GLN A 626 -21.57 -8.06 9.19
N ARG A 627 -20.74 -8.60 10.09
CA ARG A 627 -21.11 -8.80 11.51
C ARG A 627 -21.34 -7.49 12.26
N MET A 628 -20.66 -6.41 11.88
CA MET A 628 -20.87 -5.09 12.49
C MET A 628 -22.20 -4.48 12.04
N LEU A 629 -22.57 -4.65 10.77
CA LEU A 629 -23.88 -4.26 10.23
C LEU A 629 -25.00 -5.08 10.86
N GLU A 630 -24.82 -6.39 11.04
CA GLU A 630 -25.74 -7.27 11.79
C GLU A 630 -25.92 -6.77 13.23
N LEU A 631 -24.83 -6.53 13.98
CA LEU A 631 -24.87 -6.00 15.36
C LEU A 631 -25.42 -4.56 15.46
N ILE A 632 -25.37 -3.77 14.39
CA ILE A 632 -26.00 -2.45 14.32
C ILE A 632 -27.50 -2.60 14.03
N GLY A 633 -27.88 -3.56 13.18
CA GLY A 633 -29.27 -3.95 12.91
C GLY A 633 -29.99 -4.43 14.19
N GLU A 634 -29.44 -5.44 14.87
CA GLU A 634 -29.98 -5.96 16.15
C GLU A 634 -30.17 -4.85 17.20
N LYS A 635 -29.21 -3.91 17.30
CA LYS A 635 -29.32 -2.76 18.20
C LYS A 635 -30.34 -1.72 17.76
N SER A 636 -30.50 -1.53 16.45
CA SER A 636 -31.53 -0.62 15.92
C SER A 636 -32.93 -1.20 16.16
N GLU A 637 -33.10 -2.51 16.01
CA GLU A 637 -34.34 -3.22 16.31
C GLU A 637 -34.67 -3.13 17.81
N GLN A 638 -33.73 -3.47 18.69
CA GLN A 638 -33.88 -3.31 20.15
C GLN A 638 -34.20 -1.87 20.57
N VAL A 639 -33.64 -0.86 19.89
CA VAL A 639 -33.96 0.56 20.14
C VAL A 639 -35.38 0.92 19.65
N GLU A 640 -35.88 0.28 18.60
CA GLU A 640 -37.27 0.47 18.14
C GLU A 640 -38.28 -0.25 19.04
N GLU A 641 -37.98 -1.46 19.52
CA GLU A 641 -38.75 -2.17 20.55
C GLU A 641 -38.86 -1.31 21.82
N LEU A 642 -37.74 -0.81 22.35
CA LEU A 642 -37.74 0.02 23.56
C LEU A 642 -38.44 1.37 23.38
N LYS A 643 -38.53 1.91 22.15
CA LYS A 643 -39.39 3.06 21.85
C LYS A 643 -40.87 2.68 21.90
N ALA A 644 -41.25 1.52 21.35
CA ALA A 644 -42.62 1.02 21.40
C ALA A 644 -43.07 0.78 22.85
N ASP A 645 -42.27 0.11 23.67
CA ASP A 645 -42.49 -0.07 25.11
C ASP A 645 -42.74 1.28 25.82
N VAL A 646 -41.94 2.31 25.50
CA VAL A 646 -42.09 3.66 26.08
C VAL A 646 -43.35 4.38 25.59
N VAL A 647 -43.81 4.13 24.36
CA VAL A 647 -45.11 4.63 23.86
C VAL A 647 -46.26 3.92 24.57
N ASP A 648 -46.22 2.60 24.70
CA ASP A 648 -47.26 1.80 25.35
C ASP A 648 -47.36 2.12 26.85
N LEU A 649 -46.24 2.29 27.55
CA LEU A 649 -46.21 2.78 28.94
C LEU A 649 -46.80 4.19 29.08
N LYS A 650 -46.60 5.06 28.08
CA LYS A 650 -47.16 6.42 28.05
C LYS A 650 -48.66 6.41 27.76
N GLU A 651 -49.15 5.53 26.89
CA GLU A 651 -50.57 5.30 26.63
C GLU A 651 -51.25 4.71 27.88
N LEU A 652 -50.64 3.72 28.53
CA LEU A 652 -51.12 3.11 29.78
C LEU A 652 -51.22 4.14 30.92
N CYS A 653 -50.20 4.96 31.11
CA CYS A 653 -50.19 6.03 32.09
C CYS A 653 -51.26 7.09 31.79
N LYS A 654 -51.43 7.47 30.52
CA LYS A 654 -52.50 8.38 30.06
C LYS A 654 -53.89 7.80 30.30
N LEU A 655 -54.11 6.51 30.06
CA LEU A 655 -55.36 5.80 30.37
C LEU A 655 -55.63 5.76 31.88
N GLN A 656 -54.61 5.50 32.70
CA GLN A 656 -54.74 5.50 34.16
C GLN A 656 -55.08 6.90 34.71
N VAL A 657 -54.43 7.95 34.20
CA VAL A 657 -54.78 9.35 34.53
C VAL A 657 -56.20 9.67 34.08
N GLN A 658 -56.61 9.23 32.88
CA GLN A 658 -57.98 9.47 32.38
C GLN A 658 -59.04 8.74 33.22
N GLN A 659 -58.78 7.51 33.69
CA GLN A 659 -59.65 6.82 34.64
C GLN A 659 -59.74 7.54 35.99
N LEU A 660 -58.63 8.07 36.52
CA LEU A 660 -58.63 8.84 37.77
C LEU A 660 -59.41 10.15 37.64
N VAL A 661 -59.29 10.85 36.50
CA VAL A 661 -60.10 12.03 36.19
C VAL A 661 -61.58 11.66 36.07
N GLU A 662 -61.90 10.56 35.38
CA GLU A 662 -63.29 10.11 35.23
C GLU A 662 -63.91 9.68 36.56
N GLN A 663 -63.16 9.03 37.45
CA GLN A 663 -63.60 8.72 38.82
C GLN A 663 -63.85 9.99 39.63
N ASN A 664 -62.92 10.95 39.64
CA ASN A 664 -63.11 12.24 40.30
C ASN A 664 -64.29 13.04 39.72
N SER A 665 -64.66 12.84 38.46
CA SER A 665 -65.82 13.52 37.83
C SER A 665 -67.18 12.91 38.19
N ARG A 666 -67.22 11.80 38.94
CA ARG A 666 -68.44 11.10 39.38
C ARG A 666 -68.71 11.22 40.89
N VAL A 667 -68.00 12.13 41.57
CA VAL A 667 -68.11 12.46 43.00
C VAL A 667 -68.58 13.91 43.16
#